data_AF-A0A963C812-F1
#
_entry.id   AF-A0A963C812-F1
#
_cell.length_a   1.000
_cell.length_b   1.000
_cell.length_c   1.000
_cell.angle_alpha   90.00
_cell.angle_beta   90.00
_cell.angle_gamma   90.00
#
_symmetry.space_group_name_H-M   'P 1'
#
loop_
_entity.id
_entity.type
_entity.pdbx_description
1 polymer ?
#
loop_
_entity_poly.entity_id
_entity_poly.type
_entity_poly.pdbx_seq_one_letter_code
_entity_poly.pdbx_strand_id
1 'polypeptide(L)'
;VPATASPARAGNPGTCGYGDFNGGALNLPVAANTAAGASTTVSFWMYWNGANSVMPVGWFRHDLWLVNGHFGFNTANSDVFGISSAGLANRWVHVSAVFTNGSVAGNKLYIDGVQQTLTQRQSTPSLGNAVVNANLRVSGWQSDAGYRFRSRIDEVNVFDGEMTQSQVLAQYNATHPCGGAVIPGSFNAFETATPPGITGVVHTKVAGQAFDLAIVAINAPKTAVETLFVGDVKIELLDASNNAGAIDANGCRPTWTPLPVFVPPTLTFAAGDLGRKNITLTENNAWRDVRVRMTYPAVGAPLAVGCSTDNFAIRPAALVMAATDQDWQTAGIARALTNSGYPGGTVHKAGQPFTLTVTGNNALSAVTTNYNGNPVANVVGFVLPVLGACPTCLLSAGAFVGAGGTVVSNTATYSEVGAFQLQMSDDTFAAVDAGDGSSVAERTAYSTITSVGRFVPDHFTLTSGTLTAACMAGAPPFTYMNQPFQNLTANVEAQNASGVATVNYHSPGFPASLATLAWQAENADNGTDLSARLSVPAPAVPWSNGIYAVSTPAAFFRRATPDNPDGPFDSLRLGVRLNDPDGVAMNGLDMNVATAGACAPCTAKAVGAATSVRFGRLRILNAHGSELRALPLTVRSEFWNGSGFALNTSDNCTALAAGDFTLGNWQSNLNAGETVLAAGGPWTALGGLLAGPGLTAPGVGNQGSVDVTINLGTRLWLRGRWNDAVDTDADANTMYDDDAVARATFGIYRDRLIYRREVTRN
;
A
#
# COMPACT_ATOMS: atom_id res chain seq x y z
N VAL A 1 -65.46 -26.21 -29.45
CA VAL A 1 -65.36 -24.74 -29.37
C VAL A 1 -65.08 -24.39 -27.92
N PRO A 2 -64.11 -23.52 -27.61
CA PRO A 2 -63.87 -23.08 -26.24
C PRO A 2 -65.07 -22.31 -25.67
N ALA A 3 -65.43 -22.55 -24.41
CA ALA A 3 -66.51 -21.85 -23.71
C ALA A 3 -66.19 -21.70 -22.20
N THR A 4 -66.87 -20.79 -21.49
CA THR A 4 -66.53 -20.40 -20.11
C THR A 4 -67.72 -20.28 -19.14
N ALA A 5 -68.96 -20.44 -19.63
CA ALA A 5 -70.16 -20.09 -18.84
C ALA A 5 -70.47 -21.03 -17.65
N SER A 6 -69.81 -22.19 -17.56
CA SER A 6 -70.03 -23.19 -16.49
C SER A 6 -68.85 -24.17 -16.40
N PRO A 7 -67.66 -23.70 -15.95
CA PRO A 7 -66.47 -24.55 -15.83
C PRO A 7 -66.68 -25.69 -14.83
N ALA A 8 -65.83 -26.72 -14.89
CA ALA A 8 -65.91 -27.87 -13.98
C ALA A 8 -65.76 -27.48 -12.51
N ARG A 9 -64.90 -26.49 -12.23
CA ARG A 9 -64.85 -25.79 -10.94
C ARG A 9 -65.01 -24.29 -11.16
N ALA A 10 -66.03 -23.71 -10.53
CA ALA A 10 -66.28 -22.27 -10.55
C ALA A 10 -65.29 -21.50 -9.66
N GLY A 11 -65.03 -20.24 -10.01
CA GLY A 11 -64.11 -19.35 -9.30
C GLY A 11 -62.94 -18.89 -10.16
N ASN A 12 -62.17 -17.95 -9.63
CA ASN A 12 -60.85 -17.56 -10.13
C ASN A 12 -59.94 -17.47 -8.88
N PRO A 13 -59.17 -18.52 -8.55
CA PRO A 13 -58.87 -19.69 -9.40
C PRO A 13 -60.01 -20.71 -9.53
N GLY A 14 -60.13 -21.33 -10.71
CA GLY A 14 -61.12 -22.37 -11.08
C GLY A 14 -60.57 -23.23 -12.24
N THR A 15 -61.41 -23.97 -12.98
CA THR A 15 -60.98 -24.55 -14.29
C THR A 15 -61.28 -23.62 -15.47
N CYS A 16 -62.02 -22.53 -15.22
CA CYS A 16 -62.13 -21.32 -16.05
C CYS A 16 -62.70 -21.44 -17.49
N GLY A 17 -62.73 -22.63 -18.08
CA GLY A 17 -63.21 -22.87 -19.44
C GLY A 17 -63.52 -24.35 -19.66
N TYR A 18 -63.85 -24.72 -20.89
CA TYR A 18 -63.93 -26.11 -21.35
C TYR A 18 -64.03 -26.14 -22.88
N GLY A 19 -63.75 -27.30 -23.49
CA GLY A 19 -64.09 -27.57 -24.88
C GLY A 19 -65.52 -28.08 -25.00
N ASP A 20 -66.37 -27.38 -25.75
CA ASP A 20 -67.70 -27.85 -26.15
C ASP A 20 -67.62 -28.59 -27.49
N PHE A 21 -67.86 -29.90 -27.47
CA PHE A 21 -67.76 -30.78 -28.63
C PHE A 21 -69.15 -31.04 -29.21
N ASN A 22 -69.42 -30.47 -30.39
CA ASN A 22 -70.64 -30.74 -31.17
C ASN A 22 -70.33 -31.66 -32.37
N GLY A 23 -69.64 -32.78 -32.13
CA GLY A 23 -69.18 -33.74 -33.16
C GLY A 23 -67.75 -33.53 -33.67
N GLY A 24 -67.07 -32.45 -33.28
CA GLY A 24 -65.63 -32.27 -33.50
C GLY A 24 -64.77 -33.20 -32.63
N ALA A 25 -63.46 -33.23 -32.86
CA ALA A 25 -62.51 -33.96 -32.02
C ALA A 25 -61.13 -33.31 -32.06
N LEU A 26 -60.32 -33.56 -31.03
CA LEU A 26 -58.96 -33.02 -30.89
C LEU A 26 -57.96 -34.18 -30.83
N ASN A 27 -56.87 -34.07 -31.58
CA ASN A 27 -55.72 -34.96 -31.47
C ASN A 27 -54.67 -34.30 -30.57
N LEU A 28 -54.20 -35.04 -29.57
CA LEU A 28 -53.14 -34.64 -28.66
C LEU A 28 -51.92 -35.54 -28.90
N PRO A 29 -50.85 -35.05 -29.54
CA PRO A 29 -49.59 -35.77 -29.63
C PRO A 29 -49.02 -35.95 -28.22
N VAL A 30 -48.67 -37.18 -27.86
CA VAL A 30 -48.17 -37.53 -26.52
C VAL A 30 -47.06 -38.56 -26.61
N ALA A 31 -46.08 -38.47 -25.71
CA ALA A 31 -44.99 -39.44 -25.60
C ALA A 31 -45.39 -40.63 -24.69
N ALA A 32 -46.44 -41.37 -25.08
CA ALA A 32 -46.91 -42.50 -24.28
C ALA A 32 -45.98 -43.72 -24.41
N ASN A 33 -45.70 -44.39 -23.29
CA ASN A 33 -44.92 -45.62 -23.27
C ASN A 33 -45.74 -46.78 -23.85
N THR A 34 -45.30 -47.33 -24.98
CA THR A 34 -45.98 -48.40 -25.75
C THR A 34 -45.49 -49.81 -25.40
N ALA A 35 -44.57 -49.96 -24.44
CA ALA A 35 -44.08 -51.25 -24.00
C ALA A 35 -45.20 -52.11 -23.38
N ALA A 36 -45.13 -53.43 -23.54
CA ALA A 36 -46.09 -54.35 -22.94
C ALA A 36 -46.08 -54.23 -21.40
N GLY A 37 -47.27 -54.14 -20.80
CA GLY A 37 -47.44 -53.95 -19.36
C GLY A 37 -47.18 -52.52 -18.86
N ALA A 38 -46.70 -51.60 -19.70
CA ALA A 38 -46.60 -50.20 -19.32
C ALA A 38 -47.99 -49.58 -19.17
N SER A 39 -48.12 -48.65 -18.23
CA SER A 39 -49.35 -47.93 -17.96
C SER A 39 -49.26 -46.48 -18.41
N THR A 40 -50.39 -45.90 -18.79
CA THR A 40 -50.54 -44.47 -19.09
C THR A 40 -51.84 -43.99 -18.46
N THR A 41 -51.79 -42.89 -17.71
CA THR A 41 -52.98 -42.33 -17.07
C THR A 41 -53.47 -41.13 -17.86
N VAL A 42 -54.76 -41.11 -18.21
CA VAL A 42 -55.45 -39.95 -18.79
C VAL A 42 -56.44 -39.42 -17.76
N SER A 43 -56.27 -38.16 -17.36
CA SER A 43 -57.14 -37.47 -16.39
C SER A 43 -57.83 -36.29 -17.05
N PHE A 44 -59.14 -36.13 -16.85
CA PHE A 44 -59.91 -35.04 -17.45
C PHE A 44 -61.24 -34.84 -16.72
N TRP A 45 -61.84 -33.67 -16.89
CA TRP A 45 -63.23 -33.42 -16.56
C TRP A 45 -64.11 -33.68 -17.78
N MET A 46 -65.26 -34.31 -17.57
CA MET A 46 -66.30 -34.42 -18.59
C MET A 46 -67.66 -34.02 -18.05
N TYR A 47 -68.46 -33.38 -18.89
CA TYR A 47 -69.89 -33.22 -18.70
C TYR A 47 -70.57 -34.08 -19.75
N TRP A 48 -71.11 -35.24 -19.37
CA TRP A 48 -71.80 -36.12 -20.30
C TRP A 48 -73.31 -35.89 -20.24
N ASN A 49 -73.97 -35.76 -21.39
CA ASN A 49 -75.42 -35.45 -21.47
C ASN A 49 -76.33 -36.70 -21.50
N GLY A 50 -75.78 -37.90 -21.26
CA GLY A 50 -76.54 -39.15 -21.33
C GLY A 50 -76.60 -39.78 -22.73
N ALA A 51 -75.94 -39.20 -23.75
CA ALA A 51 -75.90 -39.78 -25.09
C ALA A 51 -75.32 -41.20 -25.09
N ASN A 52 -75.98 -42.12 -25.79
CA ASN A 52 -75.54 -43.50 -25.94
C ASN A 52 -74.48 -43.65 -27.04
N SER A 53 -73.56 -44.59 -26.86
CA SER A 53 -72.52 -44.96 -27.81
C SER A 53 -71.59 -43.80 -28.20
N VAL A 54 -70.95 -43.19 -27.20
CA VAL A 54 -69.97 -42.10 -27.37
C VAL A 54 -68.68 -42.36 -26.59
N MET A 55 -67.56 -41.85 -27.09
CA MET A 55 -66.23 -42.05 -26.49
C MET A 55 -65.61 -40.71 -26.07
N PRO A 56 -65.47 -40.39 -24.76
CA PRO A 56 -64.84 -39.14 -24.33
C PRO A 56 -63.38 -39.02 -24.75
N VAL A 57 -62.61 -40.11 -24.65
CA VAL A 57 -61.21 -40.16 -25.08
C VAL A 57 -60.88 -41.53 -25.66
N GLY A 58 -59.95 -41.60 -26.60
CA GLY A 58 -59.54 -42.83 -27.24
C GLY A 58 -58.18 -42.77 -27.93
N TRP A 59 -57.49 -43.90 -27.91
CA TRP A 59 -56.30 -44.19 -28.69
C TRP A 59 -56.70 -44.72 -30.08
N PHE A 60 -55.86 -45.51 -30.73
CA PHE A 60 -56.21 -46.11 -32.02
C PHE A 60 -57.43 -47.03 -31.94
N ARG A 61 -57.40 -48.05 -31.08
CA ARG A 61 -58.47 -49.04 -30.88
C ARG A 61 -58.77 -49.33 -29.40
N HIS A 62 -58.21 -48.52 -28.50
CA HIS A 62 -58.45 -48.60 -27.06
C HIS A 62 -59.01 -47.27 -26.57
N ASP A 63 -60.19 -47.27 -25.98
CA ASP A 63 -60.89 -46.05 -25.65
C ASP A 63 -61.74 -46.21 -24.40
N LEU A 64 -62.26 -45.08 -23.90
CA LEU A 64 -63.34 -45.09 -22.93
C LEU A 64 -64.66 -44.96 -23.68
N TRP A 65 -65.61 -45.84 -23.40
CA TRP A 65 -66.88 -45.92 -24.12
C TRP A 65 -68.08 -45.88 -23.17
N LEU A 66 -69.04 -45.01 -23.48
CA LEU A 66 -70.36 -44.91 -22.83
C LEU A 66 -71.39 -45.58 -23.74
N VAL A 67 -71.89 -46.75 -23.34
CA VAL A 67 -72.86 -47.52 -24.15
C VAL A 67 -73.76 -48.40 -23.28
N ASN A 68 -75.05 -48.49 -23.61
CA ASN A 68 -76.03 -49.39 -23.02
C ASN A 68 -76.08 -49.37 -21.46
N GLY A 69 -75.82 -48.22 -20.83
CA GLY A 69 -75.77 -48.10 -19.37
C GLY A 69 -74.42 -48.50 -18.73
N HIS A 70 -73.39 -48.67 -19.54
CA HIS A 70 -72.02 -49.00 -19.15
C HIS A 70 -71.06 -47.83 -19.44
N PHE A 71 -70.05 -47.67 -18.60
CA PHE A 71 -68.91 -46.78 -18.83
C PHE A 71 -67.61 -47.52 -18.52
N GLY A 72 -66.66 -47.55 -19.45
CA GLY A 72 -65.37 -48.20 -19.19
C GLY A 72 -64.50 -48.32 -20.42
N PHE A 73 -63.49 -49.18 -20.32
CA PHE A 73 -62.52 -49.43 -21.37
C PHE A 73 -63.11 -50.33 -22.45
N ASN A 74 -62.95 -49.93 -23.70
CA ASN A 74 -63.34 -50.67 -24.90
C ASN A 74 -62.09 -50.95 -25.75
N THR A 75 -62.09 -52.11 -26.42
CA THR A 75 -60.96 -52.59 -27.23
C THR A 75 -61.35 -52.80 -28.70
N ALA A 76 -62.30 -51.99 -29.18
CA ALA A 76 -62.87 -52.09 -30.52
C ALA A 76 -63.61 -53.41 -30.80
N ASN A 77 -64.01 -54.17 -29.76
CA ASN A 77 -64.67 -55.47 -29.91
C ASN A 77 -66.11 -55.46 -29.37
N SER A 78 -66.75 -54.28 -29.39
CA SER A 78 -68.06 -54.03 -28.76
C SER A 78 -68.09 -54.41 -27.28
N ASP A 79 -66.97 -54.24 -26.60
CA ASP A 79 -66.73 -54.65 -25.22
C ASP A 79 -66.64 -53.46 -24.25
N VAL A 80 -66.97 -53.71 -22.99
CA VAL A 80 -66.78 -52.74 -21.90
C VAL A 80 -66.29 -53.44 -20.65
N PHE A 81 -65.05 -53.17 -20.26
CA PHE A 81 -64.53 -53.48 -18.93
C PHE A 81 -64.59 -52.21 -18.07
N GLY A 82 -65.50 -52.17 -17.09
CA GLY A 82 -65.85 -50.91 -16.45
C GLY A 82 -66.94 -50.97 -15.38
N ILE A 83 -67.71 -49.88 -15.29
CA ILE A 83 -68.74 -49.61 -14.27
C ILE A 83 -70.12 -49.30 -14.88
N SER A 84 -71.10 -49.06 -14.02
CA SER A 84 -72.37 -48.41 -14.38
C SER A 84 -72.18 -46.95 -14.76
N SER A 85 -72.82 -46.52 -15.85
CA SER A 85 -72.88 -45.09 -16.21
C SER A 85 -73.97 -44.35 -15.43
N ALA A 86 -74.72 -45.03 -14.55
CA ALA A 86 -75.75 -44.41 -13.72
C ALA A 86 -75.16 -43.29 -12.83
N GLY A 87 -75.81 -42.13 -12.82
CA GLY A 87 -75.38 -40.97 -12.00
C GLY A 87 -74.24 -40.13 -12.59
N LEU A 88 -73.74 -40.46 -13.79
CA LEU A 88 -72.68 -39.68 -14.47
C LEU A 88 -73.22 -38.61 -15.42
N ALA A 89 -74.50 -38.70 -15.82
CA ALA A 89 -75.09 -37.78 -16.77
C ALA A 89 -75.46 -36.42 -16.14
N ASN A 90 -75.42 -35.37 -16.94
CA ASN A 90 -75.87 -34.00 -16.64
C ASN A 90 -75.15 -33.34 -15.45
N ARG A 91 -73.88 -33.68 -15.24
CA ARG A 91 -72.99 -33.00 -14.30
C ARG A 91 -71.53 -33.09 -14.76
N TRP A 92 -70.68 -32.23 -14.21
CA TRP A 92 -69.23 -32.41 -14.30
C TRP A 92 -68.79 -33.61 -13.48
N VAL A 93 -68.00 -34.48 -14.10
CA VAL A 93 -67.40 -35.68 -13.54
C VAL A 93 -65.92 -35.65 -13.85
N HIS A 94 -65.07 -35.76 -12.84
CA HIS A 94 -63.64 -35.97 -13.07
C HIS A 94 -63.38 -37.45 -13.29
N VAL A 95 -62.70 -37.77 -14.39
CA VAL A 95 -62.35 -39.12 -14.80
C VAL A 95 -60.84 -39.24 -14.85
N SER A 96 -60.27 -40.21 -14.14
CA SER A 96 -58.88 -40.63 -14.35
C SER A 96 -58.87 -42.09 -14.75
N ALA A 97 -58.33 -42.39 -15.92
CA ALA A 97 -58.29 -43.72 -16.51
C ALA A 97 -56.85 -44.17 -16.74
N VAL A 98 -56.48 -45.27 -16.10
CA VAL A 98 -55.19 -45.93 -16.28
C VAL A 98 -55.36 -46.99 -17.36
N PHE A 99 -54.68 -46.80 -18.48
CA PHE A 99 -54.60 -47.75 -19.58
C PHE A 99 -53.33 -48.58 -19.42
N THR A 100 -53.44 -49.91 -19.47
CA THR A 100 -52.32 -50.84 -19.34
C THR A 100 -52.16 -51.64 -20.63
N ASN A 101 -50.99 -51.51 -21.27
CA ASN A 101 -50.73 -52.14 -22.55
C ASN A 101 -50.78 -53.67 -22.46
N GLY A 102 -51.66 -54.28 -23.25
CA GLY A 102 -51.88 -55.73 -23.32
C GLY A 102 -52.76 -56.30 -22.21
N SER A 103 -53.33 -55.48 -21.32
CA SER A 103 -54.14 -55.99 -20.20
C SER A 103 -55.27 -55.03 -19.80
N VAL A 104 -56.52 -55.40 -20.13
CA VAL A 104 -57.70 -54.69 -19.60
C VAL A 104 -57.89 -54.90 -18.09
N ALA A 105 -57.42 -56.02 -17.54
CA ALA A 105 -57.49 -56.28 -16.10
C ALA A 105 -56.51 -55.41 -15.29
N GLY A 106 -55.47 -54.88 -15.94
CA GLY A 106 -54.58 -53.87 -15.36
C GLY A 106 -55.17 -52.46 -15.38
N ASN A 107 -56.23 -52.22 -16.14
CA ASN A 107 -56.84 -50.90 -16.23
C ASN A 107 -57.52 -50.49 -14.92
N LYS A 108 -57.49 -49.19 -14.61
CA LYS A 108 -58.13 -48.61 -13.42
C LYS A 108 -58.93 -47.39 -13.81
N LEU A 109 -60.08 -47.19 -13.16
CA LEU A 109 -60.95 -46.03 -13.39
C LEU A 109 -61.24 -45.36 -12.06
N TYR A 110 -61.05 -44.04 -12.01
CA TYR A 110 -61.39 -43.19 -10.88
C TYR A 110 -62.46 -42.19 -11.31
N ILE A 111 -63.48 -42.03 -10.48
CA ILE A 111 -64.59 -41.10 -10.69
C ILE A 111 -64.62 -40.13 -9.51
N ASP A 112 -64.53 -38.83 -9.79
CA ASP A 112 -64.49 -37.75 -8.80
C ASP A 112 -63.44 -37.99 -7.69
N GLY A 113 -62.27 -38.50 -8.11
CA GLY A 113 -61.16 -38.81 -7.21
C GLY A 113 -61.26 -40.17 -6.54
N VAL A 114 -62.32 -40.96 -6.72
CA VAL A 114 -62.51 -42.26 -6.03
C VAL A 114 -62.30 -43.43 -6.99
N GLN A 115 -61.41 -44.37 -6.64
CA GLN A 115 -61.18 -45.58 -7.43
C GLN A 115 -62.44 -46.45 -7.49
N GLN A 116 -62.74 -46.96 -8.68
CA GLN A 116 -63.87 -47.84 -8.92
C GLN A 116 -63.43 -49.30 -9.08
N THR A 117 -64.33 -50.22 -8.73
CA THR A 117 -64.17 -51.66 -9.02
C THR A 117 -64.70 -51.95 -10.42
N LEU A 118 -63.83 -52.42 -11.31
CA LEU A 118 -64.19 -52.74 -12.69
C LEU A 118 -64.63 -54.19 -12.86
N THR A 119 -65.62 -54.41 -13.72
CA THR A 119 -66.10 -55.74 -14.12
C THR A 119 -66.28 -55.80 -15.63
N GLN A 120 -66.26 -57.01 -16.21
CA GLN A 120 -66.65 -57.18 -17.61
C GLN A 120 -68.16 -56.98 -17.72
N ARG A 121 -68.59 -55.91 -18.38
CA ARG A 121 -70.01 -55.55 -18.48
C ARG A 121 -70.62 -55.81 -19.84
N GLN A 122 -69.82 -55.85 -20.90
CA GLN A 122 -70.29 -56.13 -22.26
C GLN A 122 -69.23 -56.87 -23.08
N SER A 123 -69.62 -57.90 -23.84
CA SER A 123 -68.76 -58.70 -24.75
C SER A 123 -67.42 -59.16 -24.13
N THR A 124 -66.47 -59.62 -24.96
CA THR A 124 -65.12 -60.07 -24.52
C THR A 124 -64.04 -59.15 -25.08
N PRO A 125 -63.08 -58.65 -24.27
CA PRO A 125 -62.04 -57.74 -24.73
C PRO A 125 -60.99 -58.40 -25.63
N SER A 126 -60.44 -57.62 -26.57
CA SER A 126 -59.27 -57.96 -27.38
C SER A 126 -58.00 -57.37 -26.77
N LEU A 127 -57.17 -58.21 -26.14
CA LEU A 127 -55.93 -57.75 -25.50
C LEU A 127 -54.92 -57.15 -26.48
N GLY A 128 -54.92 -57.59 -27.74
CA GLY A 128 -54.06 -57.01 -28.79
C GLY A 128 -54.44 -55.58 -29.18
N ASN A 129 -55.69 -55.18 -28.94
CA ASN A 129 -56.15 -53.80 -29.14
C ASN A 129 -56.01 -52.94 -27.87
N ALA A 130 -55.77 -53.54 -26.69
CA ALA A 130 -55.65 -52.84 -25.42
C ALA A 130 -54.29 -52.15 -25.27
N VAL A 131 -53.96 -51.23 -26.18
CA VAL A 131 -52.68 -50.52 -26.20
C VAL A 131 -52.87 -49.04 -26.47
N VAL A 132 -52.03 -48.22 -25.85
CA VAL A 132 -51.92 -46.78 -26.13
C VAL A 132 -50.98 -46.53 -27.32
N ASN A 133 -51.03 -45.33 -27.92
CA ASN A 133 -50.13 -44.92 -29.01
C ASN A 133 -49.74 -43.44 -28.88
N ALA A 134 -48.93 -42.93 -29.81
CA ALA A 134 -48.35 -41.58 -29.73
C ALA A 134 -49.35 -40.40 -29.85
N ASN A 135 -50.64 -40.69 -29.99
CA ASN A 135 -51.67 -39.68 -30.12
C ASN A 135 -52.88 -40.10 -29.30
N LEU A 136 -53.36 -39.24 -28.42
CA LEU A 136 -54.66 -39.39 -27.76
C LEU A 136 -55.71 -38.60 -28.56
N ARG A 137 -56.87 -39.19 -28.82
CA ARG A 137 -58.04 -38.48 -29.33
C ARG A 137 -58.94 -38.07 -28.17
N VAL A 138 -59.33 -36.80 -28.12
CA VAL A 138 -60.40 -36.29 -27.28
C VAL A 138 -61.66 -36.15 -28.15
N SER A 139 -62.77 -36.73 -27.71
CA SER A 139 -64.02 -36.94 -28.45
C SER A 139 -63.90 -37.95 -29.60
N GLY A 140 -63.93 -39.24 -29.28
CA GLY A 140 -63.84 -40.36 -30.21
C GLY A 140 -62.55 -41.17 -30.05
N TRP A 141 -62.36 -42.10 -30.97
CA TRP A 141 -61.14 -42.87 -31.19
C TRP A 141 -60.38 -42.43 -32.46
N GLN A 142 -59.28 -43.08 -32.82
CA GLN A 142 -58.54 -42.74 -34.05
C GLN A 142 -58.79 -43.66 -35.24
N SER A 143 -59.54 -44.76 -35.07
CA SER A 143 -59.82 -45.67 -36.19
C SER A 143 -60.66 -45.00 -37.28
N ASP A 144 -61.65 -44.18 -36.92
CA ASP A 144 -62.48 -43.41 -37.86
C ASP A 144 -63.11 -42.16 -37.19
N ALA A 145 -64.13 -41.56 -37.84
CA ALA A 145 -64.82 -40.38 -37.35
C ALA A 145 -66.08 -40.66 -36.50
N GLY A 146 -66.40 -41.92 -36.20
CA GLY A 146 -67.54 -42.32 -35.36
C GLY A 146 -67.41 -41.95 -33.89
N TYR A 147 -68.45 -42.27 -33.11
CA TYR A 147 -68.46 -42.25 -31.63
C TYR A 147 -68.09 -40.92 -30.94
N ARG A 148 -68.26 -39.79 -31.62
CA ARG A 148 -67.90 -38.47 -31.08
C ARG A 148 -68.61 -38.17 -29.76
N PHE A 149 -67.85 -37.71 -28.78
CA PHE A 149 -68.35 -37.15 -27.54
C PHE A 149 -69.04 -35.81 -27.85
N ARG A 150 -70.37 -35.79 -27.78
CA ARG A 150 -71.21 -34.62 -28.13
C ARG A 150 -71.54 -33.78 -26.90
N SER A 151 -70.52 -33.41 -26.14
CA SER A 151 -70.68 -32.62 -24.91
C SER A 151 -69.36 -31.98 -24.47
N ARG A 152 -69.15 -31.70 -23.18
CA ARG A 152 -68.07 -30.84 -22.70
C ARG A 152 -66.92 -31.64 -22.09
N ILE A 153 -65.68 -31.33 -22.45
CA ILE A 153 -64.47 -31.89 -21.84
C ILE A 153 -63.54 -30.75 -21.43
N ASP A 154 -62.90 -30.89 -20.28
CA ASP A 154 -62.03 -29.89 -19.67
C ASP A 154 -60.80 -30.55 -19.01
N GLU A 155 -59.71 -29.80 -18.83
CA GLU A 155 -58.47 -30.22 -18.15
C GLU A 155 -57.89 -31.59 -18.54
N VAL A 156 -57.69 -31.84 -19.84
CA VAL A 156 -57.13 -33.12 -20.31
C VAL A 156 -55.62 -33.18 -20.03
N ASN A 157 -55.23 -34.09 -19.13
CA ASN A 157 -53.86 -34.34 -18.73
C ASN A 157 -53.48 -35.81 -19.02
N VAL A 158 -52.26 -36.04 -19.52
CA VAL A 158 -51.72 -37.38 -19.81
C VAL A 158 -50.42 -37.57 -19.05
N PHE A 159 -50.32 -38.66 -18.31
CA PHE A 159 -49.18 -38.99 -17.46
C PHE A 159 -48.56 -40.33 -17.89
N ASP A 160 -47.24 -40.37 -17.92
CA ASP A 160 -46.48 -41.61 -18.11
C ASP A 160 -46.54 -42.43 -16.81
N GLY A 161 -47.08 -43.64 -16.89
CA GLY A 161 -47.32 -44.51 -15.75
C GLY A 161 -48.72 -44.42 -15.12
N GLU A 162 -48.90 -45.26 -14.09
CA GLU A 162 -50.08 -45.24 -13.22
C GLU A 162 -49.98 -44.11 -12.19
N MET A 163 -51.03 -43.30 -12.07
CA MET A 163 -51.16 -42.34 -10.97
C MET A 163 -51.64 -43.01 -9.68
N THR A 164 -51.07 -42.61 -8.54
CA THR A 164 -51.54 -43.01 -7.21
C THR A 164 -52.86 -42.33 -6.85
N GLN A 165 -53.58 -42.91 -5.88
CA GLN A 165 -54.82 -42.34 -5.34
C GLN A 165 -54.68 -40.87 -4.87
N SER A 166 -53.54 -40.50 -4.29
CA SER A 166 -53.28 -39.11 -3.87
C SER A 166 -53.03 -38.17 -5.05
N GLN A 167 -52.31 -38.62 -6.08
CA GLN A 167 -52.10 -37.85 -7.31
C GLN A 167 -53.42 -37.62 -8.05
N VAL A 168 -54.30 -38.64 -8.11
CA VAL A 168 -55.65 -38.51 -8.68
C VAL A 168 -56.47 -37.47 -7.90
N LEU A 169 -56.42 -37.50 -6.56
CA LEU A 169 -57.14 -36.52 -5.73
C LEU A 169 -56.58 -35.09 -5.89
N ALA A 170 -55.26 -34.95 -6.11
CA ALA A 170 -54.63 -33.67 -6.42
C ALA A 170 -55.11 -33.13 -7.78
N GLN A 171 -55.17 -33.97 -8.81
CA GLN A 171 -55.74 -33.60 -10.12
C GLN A 171 -57.22 -33.22 -10.01
N TYR A 172 -58.01 -33.99 -9.27
CA TYR A 172 -59.42 -33.66 -9.02
C TYR A 172 -59.59 -32.28 -8.38
N ASN A 173 -58.71 -31.88 -7.47
CA ASN A 173 -58.80 -30.61 -6.74
C ASN A 173 -58.05 -29.44 -7.40
N ALA A 174 -57.35 -29.67 -8.52
CA ALA A 174 -56.57 -28.64 -9.20
C ALA A 174 -57.47 -27.49 -9.70
N THR A 175 -57.00 -26.25 -9.48
CA THR A 175 -57.56 -25.01 -10.02
C THR A 175 -56.44 -24.10 -10.47
N HIS A 176 -56.71 -23.19 -11.42
CA HIS A 176 -55.75 -22.20 -11.91
C HIS A 176 -56.42 -20.82 -12.08
N PRO A 177 -55.65 -19.71 -12.10
CA PRO A 177 -56.21 -18.40 -12.44
C PRO A 177 -56.82 -18.37 -13.83
N CYS A 178 -57.96 -17.69 -13.98
CA CYS A 178 -58.63 -17.56 -15.27
C CYS A 178 -57.90 -16.54 -16.15
N GLY A 179 -57.38 -16.99 -17.30
CA GLY A 179 -56.55 -16.18 -18.21
C GLY A 179 -55.34 -16.90 -18.82
N GLY A 180 -55.03 -18.11 -18.32
CA GLY A 180 -53.83 -18.87 -18.74
C GLY A 180 -52.57 -18.41 -17.99
N ALA A 181 -51.44 -19.06 -18.26
CA ALA A 181 -50.15 -18.62 -17.71
C ALA A 181 -49.75 -17.27 -18.32
N VAL A 182 -49.59 -16.25 -17.48
CA VAL A 182 -49.09 -14.93 -17.90
C VAL A 182 -47.60 -15.04 -18.13
N ILE A 183 -47.17 -14.89 -19.39
CA ILE A 183 -45.74 -14.90 -19.77
C ILE A 183 -45.25 -13.44 -19.80
N PRO A 184 -44.24 -13.07 -19.01
CA PRO A 184 -43.68 -11.73 -19.03
C PRO A 184 -42.90 -11.50 -20.33
N GLY A 185 -42.83 -10.25 -20.79
CA GLY A 185 -42.05 -9.86 -21.97
C GLY A 185 -40.55 -9.76 -21.73
N SER A 186 -40.14 -9.55 -20.49
CA SER A 186 -38.74 -9.45 -20.05
C SER A 186 -38.69 -9.47 -18.52
N PHE A 187 -37.48 -9.38 -17.98
CA PHE A 187 -37.21 -9.08 -16.59
C PHE A 187 -36.21 -7.92 -16.47
N ASN A 188 -36.14 -7.30 -15.29
CA ASN A 188 -35.03 -6.42 -14.88
C ASN A 188 -34.71 -6.63 -13.40
N ALA A 189 -33.52 -6.20 -12.96
CA ALA A 189 -33.06 -6.25 -11.58
C ALA A 189 -32.41 -4.92 -11.20
N PHE A 190 -32.71 -4.43 -10.00
CA PHE A 190 -32.18 -3.17 -9.45
C PHE A 190 -32.32 -3.14 -7.92
N GLU A 191 -31.84 -2.07 -7.28
CA GLU A 191 -31.91 -1.89 -5.82
C GLU A 191 -33.34 -2.09 -5.26
N THR A 192 -33.44 -2.73 -4.10
CA THR A 192 -34.74 -2.96 -3.43
C THR A 192 -35.43 -1.65 -3.04
N ALA A 193 -34.65 -0.62 -2.76
CA ALA A 193 -35.10 0.74 -2.45
C ALA A 193 -35.60 1.53 -3.68
N THR A 194 -35.32 1.08 -4.92
CA THR A 194 -35.84 1.74 -6.12
C THR A 194 -37.38 1.71 -6.11
N PRO A 195 -38.06 2.84 -6.37
CA PRO A 195 -39.52 2.88 -6.45
C PRO A 195 -40.08 1.87 -7.46
N PRO A 196 -41.33 1.38 -7.27
CA PRO A 196 -41.96 0.45 -8.19
C PRO A 196 -41.95 0.97 -9.64
N GLY A 197 -41.35 0.20 -10.54
CA GLY A 197 -41.13 0.56 -11.94
C GLY A 197 -40.39 -0.55 -12.68
N ILE A 198 -39.96 -0.28 -13.91
CA ILE A 198 -39.22 -1.25 -14.76
C ILE A 198 -37.75 -0.87 -14.98
N THR A 199 -37.32 0.28 -14.45
CA THR A 199 -35.97 0.83 -14.57
C THR A 199 -35.39 1.10 -13.19
N GLY A 200 -34.09 0.85 -13.04
CA GLY A 200 -33.33 1.15 -11.84
C GLY A 200 -31.85 0.85 -12.07
N VAL A 201 -31.07 1.04 -11.03
CA VAL A 201 -29.63 0.79 -10.98
C VAL A 201 -29.31 -0.30 -9.97
N VAL A 202 -28.12 -0.90 -10.07
CA VAL A 202 -27.57 -1.85 -9.12
C VAL A 202 -26.23 -1.29 -8.65
N HIS A 203 -26.16 -0.86 -7.40
CA HIS A 203 -24.93 -0.32 -6.84
C HIS A 203 -23.89 -1.42 -6.60
N THR A 204 -22.63 -1.01 -6.42
CA THR A 204 -21.52 -1.90 -6.08
C THR A 204 -21.86 -2.83 -4.91
N LYS A 205 -21.56 -4.12 -5.08
CA LYS A 205 -21.68 -5.15 -4.05
C LYS A 205 -20.31 -5.55 -3.51
N VAL A 206 -20.32 -6.26 -2.38
CA VAL A 206 -19.10 -6.68 -1.68
C VAL A 206 -19.00 -8.20 -1.71
N ALA A 207 -17.87 -8.71 -2.19
CA ALA A 207 -17.59 -10.14 -2.25
C ALA A 207 -17.74 -10.79 -0.87
N GLY A 208 -18.46 -11.91 -0.81
CA GLY A 208 -18.75 -12.67 0.41
C GLY A 208 -19.77 -12.02 1.35
N GLN A 209 -20.34 -10.85 1.01
CA GLN A 209 -21.48 -10.29 1.71
C GLN A 209 -22.78 -10.59 0.95
N ALA A 210 -23.83 -10.94 1.69
CA ALA A 210 -25.16 -11.06 1.11
C ALA A 210 -25.68 -9.68 0.71
N PHE A 211 -26.34 -9.60 -0.45
CA PHE A 211 -26.97 -8.40 -0.94
C PHE A 211 -28.34 -8.69 -1.55
N ASP A 212 -29.26 -7.75 -1.42
CA ASP A 212 -30.63 -7.90 -1.92
C ASP A 212 -30.82 -7.13 -3.23
N LEU A 213 -31.51 -7.74 -4.19
CA LEU A 213 -31.97 -7.10 -5.41
C LEU A 213 -33.49 -7.29 -5.57
N ALA A 214 -34.17 -6.31 -6.15
CA ALA A 214 -35.54 -6.46 -6.60
C ALA A 214 -35.57 -6.99 -8.04
N ILE A 215 -36.17 -8.16 -8.24
CA ILE A 215 -36.43 -8.73 -9.56
C ILE A 215 -37.83 -8.32 -10.00
N VAL A 216 -37.94 -7.78 -11.21
CA VAL A 216 -39.21 -7.26 -11.76
C VAL A 216 -39.55 -8.01 -13.04
N ALA A 217 -40.75 -8.59 -13.08
CA ALA A 217 -41.38 -9.11 -14.28
C ALA A 217 -41.97 -7.95 -15.08
N ILE A 218 -41.64 -7.86 -16.37
CA ILE A 218 -42.04 -6.76 -17.25
C ILE A 218 -43.08 -7.28 -18.24
N ASN A 219 -44.13 -6.50 -18.50
CA ASN A 219 -45.19 -6.86 -19.45
C ASN A 219 -44.66 -7.01 -20.88
N ALA A 220 -45.40 -7.72 -21.75
CA ALA A 220 -45.00 -7.96 -23.15
C ALA A 220 -44.62 -6.68 -23.94
N PRO A 221 -45.32 -5.54 -23.79
CA PRO A 221 -44.95 -4.26 -24.43
C PRO A 221 -43.68 -3.59 -23.88
N LYS A 222 -43.14 -4.07 -22.75
CA LYS A 222 -42.00 -3.47 -22.03
C LYS A 222 -42.25 -2.04 -21.53
N THR A 223 -43.47 -1.77 -21.06
CA THR A 223 -43.90 -0.43 -20.60
C THR A 223 -44.26 -0.38 -19.12
N ALA A 224 -44.53 -1.52 -18.47
CA ALA A 224 -44.92 -1.59 -17.07
C ALA A 224 -44.58 -2.94 -16.43
N VAL A 225 -44.70 -3.00 -15.11
CA VAL A 225 -44.59 -4.25 -14.33
C VAL A 225 -45.74 -5.18 -14.70
N GLU A 226 -45.44 -6.46 -14.91
CA GLU A 226 -46.44 -7.52 -15.12
C GLU A 226 -46.97 -8.02 -13.78
N THR A 227 -48.00 -7.37 -13.25
CA THR A 227 -48.47 -7.60 -11.89
C THR A 227 -49.17 -8.94 -11.67
N LEU A 228 -49.56 -9.61 -12.76
CA LEU A 228 -50.21 -10.92 -12.71
C LEU A 228 -49.23 -12.10 -12.86
N PHE A 229 -47.93 -11.83 -13.02
CA PHE A 229 -46.93 -12.88 -13.18
C PHE A 229 -46.81 -13.77 -11.94
N VAL A 230 -46.91 -15.08 -12.15
CA VAL A 230 -46.61 -16.13 -11.18
C VAL A 230 -45.74 -17.20 -11.85
N GLY A 231 -44.76 -17.74 -11.14
CA GLY A 231 -43.90 -18.77 -11.66
C GLY A 231 -42.46 -18.73 -11.16
N ASP A 232 -41.73 -19.80 -11.44
CA ASP A 232 -40.35 -19.98 -11.02
C ASP A 232 -39.37 -19.38 -12.03
N VAL A 233 -38.50 -18.48 -11.56
CA VAL A 233 -37.49 -17.79 -12.37
C VAL A 233 -36.10 -18.20 -11.88
N LYS A 234 -35.24 -18.66 -12.80
CA LYS A 234 -33.82 -18.91 -12.51
C LYS A 234 -33.06 -17.58 -12.53
N ILE A 235 -32.28 -17.30 -11.50
CA ILE A 235 -31.48 -16.07 -11.37
C ILE A 235 -29.99 -16.40 -11.49
N GLU A 236 -29.33 -15.85 -12.50
CA GLU A 236 -27.90 -16.05 -12.76
C GLU A 236 -27.17 -14.71 -12.62
N LEU A 237 -25.96 -14.73 -12.07
CA LEU A 237 -25.00 -13.64 -12.23
C LEU A 237 -24.11 -13.96 -13.43
N LEU A 238 -23.85 -12.98 -14.28
CA LEU A 238 -23.03 -13.11 -15.48
C LEU A 238 -21.79 -12.23 -15.37
N ASP A 239 -20.65 -12.73 -15.85
CA ASP A 239 -19.46 -11.92 -16.11
C ASP A 239 -19.73 -11.09 -17.37
N ALA A 240 -19.85 -9.79 -17.18
CA ALA A 240 -20.16 -8.83 -18.22
C ALA A 240 -18.93 -8.05 -18.70
N SER A 241 -17.72 -8.43 -18.26
CA SER A 241 -16.48 -7.75 -18.63
C SER A 241 -16.19 -7.74 -20.13
N ASN A 242 -16.69 -8.73 -20.87
CA ASN A 242 -16.64 -8.77 -22.33
C ASN A 242 -17.93 -8.19 -22.95
N ASN A 243 -17.91 -6.90 -23.26
CA ASN A 243 -19.01 -6.19 -23.91
C ASN A 243 -18.96 -6.20 -25.45
N ALA A 244 -18.19 -7.10 -26.08
CA ALA A 244 -18.21 -7.26 -27.52
C ALA A 244 -19.56 -7.79 -28.04
N GLY A 245 -19.91 -7.48 -29.29
CA GLY A 245 -21.16 -7.91 -29.93
C GLY A 245 -22.31 -6.91 -29.78
N ALA A 246 -23.52 -7.33 -30.14
CA ALA A 246 -24.75 -6.55 -29.95
C ALA A 246 -25.58 -7.11 -28.78
N ILE A 247 -26.39 -6.25 -28.16
CA ILE A 247 -27.41 -6.68 -27.20
C ILE A 247 -28.56 -7.35 -27.98
N ASP A 248 -29.02 -8.50 -27.51
CA ASP A 248 -30.13 -9.24 -28.10
C ASP A 248 -31.50 -8.70 -27.67
N ALA A 249 -32.58 -9.33 -28.16
CA ALA A 249 -33.96 -8.92 -27.82
C ALA A 249 -34.32 -9.06 -26.32
N ASN A 250 -33.52 -9.82 -25.56
CA ASN A 250 -33.68 -10.06 -24.12
C ASN A 250 -32.84 -9.09 -23.27
N GLY A 251 -32.13 -8.15 -23.90
CA GLY A 251 -31.22 -7.25 -23.19
C GLY A 251 -29.90 -7.90 -22.80
N CYS A 252 -29.60 -9.11 -23.31
CA CYS A 252 -28.41 -9.88 -22.99
C CYS A 252 -27.38 -9.83 -24.12
N ARG A 253 -26.10 -10.04 -23.80
CA ARG A 253 -25.06 -10.30 -24.82
C ARG A 253 -24.66 -11.78 -24.79
N PRO A 254 -24.37 -12.40 -25.96
CA PRO A 254 -23.91 -13.79 -26.01
C PRO A 254 -22.52 -13.99 -25.39
N THR A 255 -21.74 -12.92 -25.24
CA THR A 255 -20.43 -12.92 -24.57
C THR A 255 -20.52 -12.93 -23.06
N TRP A 256 -21.68 -12.60 -22.48
CA TRP A 256 -21.87 -12.61 -21.02
C TRP A 256 -22.13 -14.04 -20.54
N THR A 257 -21.17 -14.59 -19.80
CA THR A 257 -21.21 -15.97 -19.32
C THR A 257 -21.53 -16.04 -17.83
N PRO A 258 -22.26 -17.07 -17.36
CA PRO A 258 -22.51 -17.24 -15.92
C PRO A 258 -21.21 -17.24 -15.11
N LEU A 259 -21.24 -16.62 -13.93
CA LEU A 259 -20.12 -16.64 -13.00
C LEU A 259 -19.77 -18.09 -12.64
N PRO A 260 -18.51 -18.52 -12.74
CA PRO A 260 -18.08 -19.84 -12.30
C PRO A 260 -18.40 -20.05 -10.82
N VAL A 261 -18.88 -21.25 -10.45
CA VAL A 261 -19.17 -21.65 -9.06
C VAL A 261 -20.38 -20.95 -8.41
N PHE A 262 -20.89 -19.85 -8.97
CA PHE A 262 -22.17 -19.30 -8.55
C PHE A 262 -23.29 -20.31 -8.83
N VAL A 263 -24.06 -20.67 -7.80
CA VAL A 263 -25.19 -21.61 -7.92
C VAL A 263 -26.47 -20.79 -8.12
N PRO A 264 -27.08 -20.81 -9.31
CA PRO A 264 -28.25 -19.98 -9.61
C PRO A 264 -29.45 -20.36 -8.72
N PRO A 265 -29.97 -19.45 -7.87
CA PRO A 265 -31.19 -19.71 -7.13
C PRO A 265 -32.42 -19.66 -8.03
N THR A 266 -33.47 -20.34 -7.59
CA THR A 266 -34.82 -20.21 -8.17
C THR A 266 -35.66 -19.26 -7.33
N LEU A 267 -36.21 -18.24 -7.96
CA LEU A 267 -37.12 -17.26 -7.35
C LEU A 267 -38.55 -17.54 -7.80
N THR A 268 -39.39 -18.00 -6.88
CA THR A 268 -40.83 -18.25 -7.13
C THR A 268 -41.63 -16.96 -6.97
N PHE A 269 -42.26 -16.47 -8.03
CA PHE A 269 -43.26 -15.40 -7.97
C PHE A 269 -44.64 -15.96 -7.63
N ALA A 270 -45.28 -15.37 -6.62
CA ALA A 270 -46.66 -15.62 -6.21
C ALA A 270 -47.53 -14.40 -6.55
N ALA A 271 -48.85 -14.59 -6.60
CA ALA A 271 -49.78 -13.52 -6.98
C ALA A 271 -49.68 -12.27 -6.07
N GLY A 272 -49.32 -12.45 -4.80
CA GLY A 272 -49.12 -11.35 -3.85
C GLY A 272 -47.86 -10.53 -4.09
N ASP A 273 -46.90 -11.02 -4.89
CA ASP A 273 -45.67 -10.30 -5.23
C ASP A 273 -45.92 -9.21 -6.29
N LEU A 274 -47.09 -9.20 -6.96
CA LEU A 274 -47.48 -8.19 -7.96
C LEU A 274 -46.39 -7.93 -9.01
N GLY A 275 -45.72 -8.99 -9.48
CA GLY A 275 -44.67 -8.90 -10.50
C GLY A 275 -43.33 -8.32 -10.03
N ARG A 276 -43.14 -8.06 -8.73
CA ARG A 276 -41.87 -7.59 -8.16
C ARG A 276 -41.52 -8.35 -6.89
N LYS A 277 -40.35 -8.99 -6.87
CA LYS A 277 -39.91 -9.80 -5.72
C LYS A 277 -38.44 -9.60 -5.41
N ASN A 278 -38.12 -9.46 -4.12
CA ASN A 278 -36.74 -9.35 -3.68
C ASN A 278 -36.07 -10.73 -3.61
N ILE A 279 -34.77 -10.75 -3.89
CA ILE A 279 -33.90 -11.92 -3.72
C ILE A 279 -32.60 -11.51 -3.04
N THR A 280 -32.15 -12.34 -2.11
CA THR A 280 -30.82 -12.24 -1.51
C THR A 280 -29.84 -13.11 -2.26
N LEU A 281 -28.72 -12.54 -2.69
CA LEU A 281 -27.65 -13.21 -3.42
C LEU A 281 -26.33 -13.06 -2.65
N THR A 282 -25.42 -14.01 -2.85
CA THR A 282 -24.05 -13.94 -2.35
C THR A 282 -23.10 -14.46 -3.42
N GLU A 283 -22.04 -13.70 -3.70
CA GLU A 283 -20.94 -14.10 -4.58
C GLU A 283 -19.63 -13.90 -3.82
N ASN A 284 -18.82 -14.96 -3.73
CA ASN A 284 -17.64 -14.98 -2.85
C ASN A 284 -16.40 -14.36 -3.49
N ASN A 285 -16.38 -14.22 -4.82
CA ASN A 285 -15.26 -13.64 -5.57
C ASN A 285 -15.55 -12.19 -6.00
N ALA A 286 -14.51 -11.50 -6.46
CA ALA A 286 -14.63 -10.14 -6.97
C ALA A 286 -14.85 -10.14 -8.49
N TRP A 287 -15.65 -9.21 -9.00
CA TRP A 287 -16.00 -9.08 -10.40
C TRP A 287 -16.15 -7.60 -10.76
N ARG A 288 -15.44 -7.14 -11.80
CA ARG A 288 -15.47 -5.72 -12.18
C ARG A 288 -16.76 -5.29 -12.88
N ASP A 289 -17.46 -6.22 -13.51
CA ASP A 289 -18.62 -5.95 -14.34
C ASP A 289 -19.54 -7.19 -14.34
N VAL A 290 -20.70 -7.07 -13.72
CA VAL A 290 -21.69 -8.14 -13.52
C VAL A 290 -23.05 -7.72 -14.04
N ARG A 291 -23.76 -8.66 -14.65
CA ARG A 291 -25.18 -8.54 -15.03
C ARG A 291 -26.00 -9.63 -14.35
N VAL A 292 -27.26 -9.35 -14.04
CA VAL A 292 -28.20 -10.38 -13.58
C VAL A 292 -28.98 -10.91 -14.78
N ARG A 293 -29.06 -12.23 -14.97
CA ARG A 293 -29.93 -12.86 -15.98
C ARG A 293 -31.04 -13.63 -15.30
N MET A 294 -32.26 -13.35 -15.74
CA MET A 294 -33.49 -13.95 -15.24
C MET A 294 -34.13 -14.78 -16.35
N THR A 295 -34.41 -16.06 -16.08
CA THR A 295 -34.96 -17.00 -17.07
C THR A 295 -36.22 -17.67 -16.53
N TYR A 296 -37.32 -17.58 -17.28
CA TYR A 296 -38.59 -18.25 -17.01
C TYR A 296 -38.97 -19.20 -18.15
N PRO A 297 -39.49 -20.41 -17.87
CA PRO A 297 -39.48 -21.06 -16.55
C PRO A 297 -38.04 -21.36 -16.08
N ALA A 298 -37.85 -21.53 -14.77
CA ALA A 298 -36.53 -21.77 -14.18
C ALA A 298 -35.84 -23.04 -14.73
N VAL A 299 -36.63 -24.02 -15.19
CA VAL A 299 -36.16 -25.29 -15.76
C VAL A 299 -36.87 -25.54 -17.10
N GLY A 300 -36.14 -26.03 -18.09
CA GLY A 300 -36.66 -26.36 -19.42
C GLY A 300 -36.38 -25.27 -20.46
N ALA A 301 -37.16 -25.26 -21.54
CA ALA A 301 -37.01 -24.27 -22.60
C ALA A 301 -37.50 -22.89 -22.13
N PRO A 302 -36.69 -21.83 -22.27
CA PRO A 302 -37.06 -20.50 -21.80
C PRO A 302 -38.19 -19.91 -22.64
N LEU A 303 -39.22 -19.41 -21.95
CA LEU A 303 -40.34 -18.65 -22.52
C LEU A 303 -40.11 -17.14 -22.41
N ALA A 304 -39.38 -16.69 -21.39
CA ALA A 304 -38.98 -15.30 -21.19
C ALA A 304 -37.58 -15.22 -20.59
N VAL A 305 -36.76 -14.30 -21.10
CA VAL A 305 -35.41 -14.01 -20.61
C VAL A 305 -35.26 -12.51 -20.48
N GLY A 306 -34.56 -12.05 -19.45
CA GLY A 306 -34.14 -10.66 -19.31
C GLY A 306 -32.79 -10.55 -18.62
N CYS A 307 -31.91 -9.69 -19.11
CA CYS A 307 -30.74 -9.26 -18.36
C CYS A 307 -30.99 -7.90 -17.69
N SER A 308 -30.36 -7.65 -16.55
CA SER A 308 -30.42 -6.36 -15.86
C SER A 308 -29.99 -5.23 -16.81
N THR A 309 -30.71 -4.12 -16.80
CA THR A 309 -30.40 -2.93 -17.63
C THR A 309 -29.16 -2.20 -17.16
N ASP A 310 -28.81 -2.37 -15.88
CA ASP A 310 -27.60 -1.88 -15.27
C ASP A 310 -26.59 -3.00 -15.03
N ASN A 311 -25.31 -2.68 -15.13
CA ASN A 311 -24.22 -3.54 -14.67
C ASN A 311 -23.70 -3.03 -13.34
N PHE A 312 -23.06 -3.93 -12.58
CA PHE A 312 -22.48 -3.56 -11.29
C PHE A 312 -21.17 -4.27 -11.01
N ALA A 313 -20.35 -3.72 -10.13
CA ALA A 313 -19.18 -4.41 -9.62
C ALA A 313 -19.47 -5.18 -8.33
N ILE A 314 -18.77 -6.29 -8.14
CA ILE A 314 -18.63 -7.00 -6.86
C ILE A 314 -17.17 -6.83 -6.43
N ARG A 315 -16.86 -5.87 -5.56
CA ARG A 315 -15.48 -5.59 -5.18
C ARG A 315 -15.01 -6.43 -3.98
N PRO A 316 -13.70 -6.52 -3.70
CA PRO A 316 -13.22 -7.06 -2.44
C PRO A 316 -13.81 -6.29 -1.23
N ALA A 317 -14.01 -7.01 -0.12
CA ALA A 317 -14.44 -6.40 1.13
C ALA A 317 -13.32 -5.58 1.78
N ALA A 318 -12.10 -6.10 1.74
CA ALA A 318 -10.91 -5.45 2.27
C ALA A 318 -9.70 -5.72 1.37
N LEU A 319 -8.74 -4.81 1.41
CA LEU A 319 -7.41 -5.02 0.87
C LEU A 319 -6.47 -5.42 2.02
N VAL A 320 -5.51 -6.28 1.73
CA VAL A 320 -4.41 -6.61 2.65
C VAL A 320 -3.13 -6.19 1.98
N MET A 321 -2.34 -5.35 2.67
CA MET A 321 -1.09 -4.83 2.11
C MET A 321 0.13 -5.34 2.87
N ALA A 322 1.26 -5.45 2.18
CA ALA A 322 2.57 -5.68 2.76
C ALA A 322 3.61 -4.83 2.02
N ALA A 323 4.52 -4.21 2.79
CA ALA A 323 5.71 -3.55 2.26
C ALA A 323 6.93 -4.40 2.60
N THR A 324 7.71 -4.78 1.59
CA THR A 324 8.83 -5.72 1.71
C THR A 324 9.99 -5.33 0.82
N ASP A 325 11.16 -5.90 1.09
CA ASP A 325 12.32 -5.82 0.20
C ASP A 325 13.09 -7.15 0.16
N GLN A 326 14.01 -7.29 -0.80
CA GLN A 326 14.97 -8.40 -0.82
C GLN A 326 16.14 -8.11 0.11
N ASP A 327 16.66 -6.90 -0.01
CA ASP A 327 17.60 -6.25 0.89
C ASP A 327 17.28 -4.75 0.95
N TRP A 328 18.04 -4.00 1.73
CA TRP A 328 17.79 -2.56 1.97
C TRP A 328 17.99 -1.66 0.74
N GLN A 329 18.31 -2.23 -0.43
CA GLN A 329 18.54 -1.53 -1.70
C GLN A 329 17.68 -2.06 -2.85
N THR A 330 17.11 -3.26 -2.72
CA THR A 330 16.45 -3.95 -3.83
C THR A 330 15.06 -4.46 -3.44
N ALA A 331 14.10 -4.27 -4.34
CA ALA A 331 12.74 -4.76 -4.17
C ALA A 331 12.70 -6.29 -4.08
N GLY A 332 11.78 -6.82 -3.29
CA GLY A 332 11.59 -8.25 -3.08
C GLY A 332 10.73 -8.54 -1.86
N ILE A 333 10.68 -9.81 -1.45
CA ILE A 333 9.77 -10.30 -0.41
C ILE A 333 10.48 -10.94 0.79
N ALA A 334 11.80 -10.82 0.88
CA ALA A 334 12.59 -11.51 1.89
C ALA A 334 12.46 -10.88 3.28
N ARG A 335 12.33 -9.55 3.37
CA ARG A 335 12.27 -8.83 4.64
C ARG A 335 11.07 -7.89 4.67
N ALA A 336 10.37 -7.86 5.79
CA ALA A 336 9.23 -6.97 5.99
C ALA A 336 9.70 -5.58 6.46
N LEU A 337 9.10 -4.53 5.90
CA LEU A 337 9.37 -3.12 6.24
C LEU A 337 8.37 -2.61 7.29
N THR A 338 8.30 -3.29 8.44
CA THR A 338 7.38 -2.96 9.54
C THR A 338 8.07 -2.26 10.71
N ASN A 339 9.32 -1.83 10.54
CA ASN A 339 10.12 -1.26 11.62
C ASN A 339 9.79 0.23 11.80
N SER A 340 9.27 0.61 12.96
CA SER A 340 9.02 2.01 13.31
C SER A 340 9.87 2.50 14.50
N GLY A 341 10.73 1.64 15.05
CA GLY A 341 11.64 2.00 16.15
C GLY A 341 12.91 2.68 15.66
N TYR A 342 13.79 3.10 16.57
CA TYR A 342 15.16 3.57 16.28
C TYR A 342 16.05 3.40 17.52
N PRO A 343 17.34 3.03 17.38
CA PRO A 343 18.04 2.60 16.16
C PRO A 343 17.83 1.11 15.84
N GLY A 344 18.37 0.62 14.73
CA GLY A 344 18.39 -0.81 14.37
C GLY A 344 17.08 -1.36 13.79
N GLY A 345 16.99 -2.69 13.69
CA GLY A 345 15.91 -3.41 13.01
C GLY A 345 16.07 -3.46 11.49
N THR A 346 15.07 -3.98 10.77
CA THR A 346 15.07 -3.95 9.29
C THR A 346 14.90 -2.50 8.83
N VAL A 347 15.85 -2.03 8.03
CA VAL A 347 15.82 -0.69 7.42
C VAL A 347 15.92 -0.79 5.90
N HIS A 348 15.46 0.25 5.21
CA HIS A 348 15.54 0.39 3.77
C HIS A 348 16.15 1.75 3.39
N LYS A 349 16.92 1.85 2.33
CA LYS A 349 17.55 3.12 1.94
C LYS A 349 16.57 4.02 1.19
N ALA A 350 16.54 5.30 1.58
CA ALA A 350 15.67 6.29 0.97
C ALA A 350 15.96 6.43 -0.53
N GLY A 351 14.91 6.45 -1.34
CA GLY A 351 14.97 6.51 -2.80
C GLY A 351 15.23 5.19 -3.50
N GLN A 352 15.60 4.11 -2.79
CA GLN A 352 15.73 2.78 -3.37
C GLN A 352 14.35 2.12 -3.57
N PRO A 353 14.22 1.18 -4.53
CA PRO A 353 12.97 0.50 -4.79
C PRO A 353 12.67 -0.58 -3.73
N PHE A 354 11.42 -0.62 -3.27
CA PHE A 354 10.86 -1.67 -2.44
C PHE A 354 9.58 -2.25 -3.07
N THR A 355 9.10 -3.36 -2.52
CA THR A 355 7.90 -4.05 -2.99
C THR A 355 6.68 -3.68 -2.16
N LEU A 356 5.60 -3.28 -2.83
CA LEU A 356 4.25 -3.23 -2.27
C LEU A 356 3.42 -4.38 -2.83
N THR A 357 2.90 -5.23 -1.96
CA THR A 357 1.97 -6.31 -2.32
C THR A 357 0.59 -5.96 -1.79
N VAL A 358 -0.45 -6.09 -2.61
CA VAL A 358 -1.85 -5.87 -2.22
C VAL A 358 -2.71 -7.05 -2.65
N THR A 359 -3.44 -7.64 -1.70
CA THR A 359 -4.35 -8.77 -1.94
C THR A 359 -5.78 -8.37 -1.61
N GLY A 360 -6.71 -8.66 -2.52
CA GLY A 360 -8.15 -8.43 -2.30
C GLY A 360 -8.79 -9.61 -1.57
N ASN A 361 -9.37 -9.36 -0.40
CA ASN A 361 -10.09 -10.37 0.39
C ASN A 361 -11.60 -10.08 0.41
N ASN A 362 -12.39 -11.15 0.40
CA ASN A 362 -13.84 -11.08 0.60
C ASN A 362 -14.19 -10.91 2.10
N ALA A 363 -15.47 -10.78 2.41
CA ALA A 363 -15.93 -10.57 3.80
C ALA A 363 -15.70 -11.77 4.73
N LEU A 364 -15.35 -12.93 4.17
CA LEU A 364 -14.96 -14.14 4.91
C LEU A 364 -13.43 -14.26 5.04
N SER A 365 -12.68 -13.20 4.71
CA SER A 365 -11.21 -13.15 4.69
C SER A 365 -10.55 -14.13 3.71
N ALA A 366 -11.29 -14.65 2.72
CA ALA A 366 -10.72 -15.46 1.65
C ALA A 366 -10.29 -14.59 0.48
N VAL A 367 -9.22 -14.99 -0.22
CA VAL A 367 -8.70 -14.25 -1.38
C VAL A 367 -9.73 -14.26 -2.52
N THR A 368 -10.03 -13.08 -3.04
CA THR A 368 -10.83 -12.90 -4.25
C THR A 368 -9.94 -13.07 -5.49
N THR A 369 -9.87 -14.28 -6.05
CA THR A 369 -8.90 -14.63 -7.11
C THR A 369 -9.00 -13.77 -8.38
N ASN A 370 -10.14 -13.11 -8.58
CA ASN A 370 -10.38 -12.24 -9.73
C ASN A 370 -10.01 -10.78 -9.46
N TYR A 371 -9.61 -10.43 -8.24
CA TYR A 371 -9.06 -9.10 -7.99
C TYR A 371 -7.74 -8.92 -8.74
N ASN A 372 -7.72 -7.91 -9.59
CA ASN A 372 -6.61 -7.49 -10.42
C ASN A 372 -6.56 -5.95 -10.50
N GLY A 373 -6.98 -5.29 -9.42
CA GLY A 373 -7.16 -3.85 -9.34
C GLY A 373 -5.85 -3.06 -9.43
N ASN A 374 -5.95 -1.73 -9.39
CA ASN A 374 -4.81 -0.83 -9.38
C ASN A 374 -4.92 0.10 -8.15
N PRO A 375 -4.56 -0.40 -6.96
CA PRO A 375 -4.77 0.33 -5.72
C PRO A 375 -3.86 1.56 -5.63
N VAL A 376 -4.35 2.58 -4.94
CA VAL A 376 -3.62 3.82 -4.62
C VAL A 376 -3.03 3.70 -3.21
N ALA A 377 -1.78 4.12 -3.06
CA ALA A 377 -1.07 4.15 -1.79
C ALA A 377 -1.26 5.53 -1.12
N ASN A 378 -1.99 5.59 -0.01
CA ASN A 378 -2.27 6.85 0.70
C ASN A 378 -1.42 6.93 1.97
N VAL A 379 -0.53 7.92 2.06
CA VAL A 379 0.19 8.22 3.29
C VAL A 379 -0.76 8.93 4.25
N VAL A 380 -1.03 8.32 5.40
CA VAL A 380 -2.00 8.81 6.38
C VAL A 380 -1.36 9.36 7.66
N GLY A 381 -0.05 9.19 7.84
CA GLY A 381 0.67 9.74 8.99
C GLY A 381 2.17 9.48 8.93
N PHE A 382 2.93 10.19 9.78
CA PHE A 382 4.38 10.04 9.94
C PHE A 382 4.69 9.63 11.37
N VAL A 383 5.39 8.51 11.55
CA VAL A 383 5.62 7.87 12.84
C VAL A 383 6.97 8.27 13.42
N LEU A 384 8.00 8.35 12.56
CA LEU A 384 9.35 8.69 12.97
C LEU A 384 10.07 9.41 11.83
N PRO A 385 10.59 10.63 12.01
CA PRO A 385 10.18 11.54 13.08
C PRO A 385 8.65 11.76 13.03
N VAL A 386 8.04 12.11 14.16
CA VAL A 386 6.62 12.48 14.19
C VAL A 386 6.47 13.83 13.49
N LEU A 387 5.78 13.85 12.35
CA LEU A 387 5.56 15.04 11.53
C LEU A 387 4.05 15.29 11.36
N GLY A 388 3.64 16.56 11.42
CA GLY A 388 2.27 16.96 11.07
C GLY A 388 2.00 16.92 9.56
N ALA A 389 3.03 17.20 8.75
CA ALA A 389 3.02 17.06 7.30
C ALA A 389 4.46 16.94 6.79
N CYS A 390 4.65 16.39 5.60
CA CYS A 390 5.95 16.33 4.95
C CYS A 390 5.82 16.54 3.43
N PRO A 391 5.90 17.80 2.96
CA PRO A 391 5.78 18.12 1.53
C PRO A 391 6.90 17.54 0.66
N THR A 392 8.06 17.25 1.24
CA THR A 392 9.21 16.64 0.56
C THR A 392 9.20 15.11 0.57
N CYS A 393 8.30 14.50 1.34
CA CYS A 393 8.14 13.06 1.42
C CYS A 393 7.36 12.55 0.21
N LEU A 394 8.07 12.18 -0.84
CA LEU A 394 7.49 11.62 -2.05
C LEU A 394 7.47 10.10 -1.94
N LEU A 395 6.26 9.53 -1.83
CA LEU A 395 6.00 8.12 -2.08
C LEU A 395 5.52 7.97 -3.53
N SER A 396 6.28 7.25 -4.34
CA SER A 396 5.81 6.71 -5.62
C SER A 396 5.47 5.25 -5.42
N ALA A 397 4.22 4.85 -5.61
CA ALA A 397 3.84 3.44 -5.48
C ALA A 397 4.24 2.60 -6.69
N GLY A 398 4.51 3.21 -7.84
CA GLY A 398 4.70 2.50 -9.10
C GLY A 398 3.41 1.89 -9.66
N ALA A 399 3.54 1.09 -10.72
CA ALA A 399 2.43 0.36 -11.31
C ALA A 399 2.22 -0.98 -10.60
N PHE A 400 0.97 -1.30 -10.27
CA PHE A 400 0.61 -2.61 -9.74
C PHE A 400 0.33 -3.59 -10.88
N VAL A 401 0.97 -4.75 -10.83
CA VAL A 401 0.77 -5.84 -11.80
C VAL A 401 0.52 -7.13 -11.05
N GLY A 402 -0.46 -7.91 -11.49
CA GLY A 402 -0.74 -9.21 -10.91
C GLY A 402 -2.10 -9.77 -11.32
N ALA A 403 -2.35 -11.01 -10.91
CA ALA A 403 -3.57 -11.76 -11.12
C ALA A 403 -3.74 -12.75 -9.97
N GLY A 404 -4.87 -13.47 -9.91
CA GLY A 404 -5.11 -14.44 -8.85
C GLY A 404 -5.44 -13.82 -7.48
N GLY A 405 -5.86 -12.56 -7.46
CA GLY A 405 -6.28 -11.85 -6.25
C GLY A 405 -5.21 -10.99 -5.59
N THR A 406 -3.99 -11.02 -6.12
CA THR A 406 -2.85 -10.24 -5.60
C THR A 406 -2.21 -9.43 -6.72
N VAL A 407 -1.93 -8.16 -6.45
CA VAL A 407 -1.21 -7.24 -7.33
C VAL A 407 0.02 -6.70 -6.61
N VAL A 408 1.11 -6.51 -7.35
CA VAL A 408 2.43 -6.18 -6.80
C VAL A 408 3.04 -5.03 -7.57
N SER A 409 3.66 -4.09 -6.85
CA SER A 409 4.59 -3.12 -7.42
C SER A 409 5.98 -3.37 -6.85
N ASN A 410 6.97 -3.54 -7.73
CA ASN A 410 8.39 -3.68 -7.37
C ASN A 410 9.20 -2.39 -7.61
N THR A 411 8.50 -1.28 -7.89
CA THR A 411 9.12 0.01 -8.19
C THR A 411 8.63 1.08 -7.22
N ALA A 412 8.12 0.68 -6.05
CA ALA A 412 7.72 1.65 -5.04
C ALA A 412 8.97 2.31 -4.46
N THR A 413 8.97 3.62 -4.27
CA THR A 413 10.11 4.38 -3.72
C THR A 413 9.61 5.43 -2.75
N TYR A 414 10.37 5.67 -1.68
CA TYR A 414 10.12 6.75 -0.73
C TYR A 414 11.35 7.65 -0.60
N SER A 415 11.22 8.95 -0.81
CA SER A 415 12.36 9.87 -1.00
C SER A 415 13.08 10.30 0.28
N GLU A 416 12.49 10.03 1.45
CA GLU A 416 12.92 10.57 2.75
C GLU A 416 13.28 9.47 3.75
N VAL A 417 13.88 9.88 4.86
CA VAL A 417 14.11 8.98 6.00
C VAL A 417 12.88 8.93 6.91
N GLY A 418 12.81 7.86 7.70
CA GLY A 418 11.81 7.69 8.73
C GLY A 418 10.85 6.54 8.50
N ALA A 419 9.77 6.51 9.28
CA ALA A 419 8.68 5.55 9.15
C ALA A 419 7.36 6.32 9.02
N PHE A 420 6.46 5.83 8.18
CA PHE A 420 5.16 6.45 7.90
C PHE A 420 4.04 5.41 7.95
N GLN A 421 2.80 5.87 7.99
CA GLN A 421 1.62 5.01 7.94
C GLN A 421 0.99 5.07 6.55
N LEU A 422 0.67 3.90 6.01
CA LEU A 422 0.11 3.74 4.68
C LEU A 422 -1.25 3.05 4.74
N GLN A 423 -2.18 3.51 3.91
CA GLN A 423 -3.45 2.85 3.63
C GLN A 423 -3.64 2.69 2.13
N MET A 424 -3.86 1.46 1.67
CA MET A 424 -4.21 1.19 0.28
C MET A 424 -5.71 1.40 0.06
N SER A 425 -6.09 2.00 -1.07
CA SER A 425 -7.48 2.16 -1.49
C SER A 425 -7.65 1.81 -2.97
N ASP A 426 -8.77 1.20 -3.34
CA ASP A 426 -9.10 0.95 -4.75
C ASP A 426 -10.60 1.13 -5.00
N ASP A 427 -10.96 2.24 -5.65
CA ASP A 427 -12.32 2.52 -6.13
C ASP A 427 -12.48 2.24 -7.63
N THR A 428 -11.36 2.11 -8.35
CA THR A 428 -11.31 1.89 -9.80
C THR A 428 -11.72 0.48 -10.20
N PHE A 429 -11.59 -0.49 -9.29
CA PHE A 429 -12.10 -1.84 -9.51
C PHE A 429 -13.63 -1.86 -9.72
N ALA A 430 -14.35 -0.92 -9.08
CA ALA A 430 -15.79 -0.74 -9.20
C ALA A 430 -16.16 0.48 -10.07
N ALA A 431 -15.38 0.78 -11.11
CA ALA A 431 -15.59 1.96 -11.94
C ALA A 431 -16.87 1.92 -12.79
N VAL A 432 -17.44 0.74 -13.04
CA VAL A 432 -18.73 0.59 -13.76
C VAL A 432 -19.87 1.33 -13.03
N ASP A 433 -19.75 1.47 -11.71
CA ASP A 433 -20.75 2.09 -10.83
C ASP A 433 -20.45 3.58 -10.57
N ALA A 434 -19.49 4.19 -11.26
CA ALA A 434 -19.15 5.59 -11.01
C ALA A 434 -20.27 6.57 -11.45
N GLY A 435 -21.16 6.13 -12.34
CA GLY A 435 -22.19 6.97 -12.97
C GLY A 435 -23.64 6.62 -12.59
N ASP A 436 -23.85 5.61 -11.74
CA ASP A 436 -25.20 5.07 -11.45
C ASP A 436 -25.81 5.63 -10.15
N GLY A 437 -25.02 6.34 -9.34
CA GLY A 437 -25.41 6.87 -8.03
C GLY A 437 -24.64 6.26 -6.85
N SER A 438 -23.82 5.23 -7.09
CA SER A 438 -22.96 4.64 -6.07
C SER A 438 -21.95 5.65 -5.55
N SER A 439 -21.89 5.80 -4.22
CA SER A 439 -20.93 6.67 -3.55
C SER A 439 -19.50 6.13 -3.69
N VAL A 440 -18.51 7.01 -3.57
CA VAL A 440 -17.10 6.60 -3.53
C VAL A 440 -16.85 5.58 -2.40
N ALA A 441 -17.50 5.73 -1.25
CA ALA A 441 -17.35 4.80 -0.13
C ALA A 441 -17.89 3.40 -0.44
N GLU A 442 -19.01 3.29 -1.16
CA GLU A 442 -19.54 2.02 -1.64
C GLU A 442 -18.59 1.34 -2.63
N ARG A 443 -17.94 2.12 -3.51
CA ARG A 443 -17.01 1.62 -4.54
C ARG A 443 -15.61 1.29 -4.04
N THR A 444 -15.18 1.86 -2.91
CA THR A 444 -13.78 1.76 -2.48
C THR A 444 -13.53 0.58 -1.54
N ALA A 445 -12.58 -0.29 -1.89
CA ALA A 445 -11.98 -1.23 -0.94
C ALA A 445 -10.75 -0.61 -0.26
N TYR A 446 -10.59 -0.80 1.04
CA TYR A 446 -9.47 -0.25 1.83
C TYR A 446 -8.66 -1.34 2.49
N SER A 447 -7.36 -1.08 2.70
CA SER A 447 -6.57 -1.81 3.68
C SER A 447 -6.71 -1.22 5.08
N THR A 448 -6.29 -1.99 6.08
CA THR A 448 -5.93 -1.43 7.38
C THR A 448 -4.75 -0.47 7.21
N ILE A 449 -4.67 0.55 8.07
CA ILE A 449 -3.51 1.42 8.16
C ILE A 449 -2.32 0.60 8.69
N THR A 450 -1.17 0.65 8.02
CA THR A 450 0.02 -0.12 8.37
C THR A 450 1.25 0.78 8.37
N SER A 451 2.11 0.65 9.38
CA SER A 451 3.39 1.36 9.43
C SER A 451 4.38 0.72 8.45
N VAL A 452 5.00 1.56 7.62
CA VAL A 452 6.03 1.20 6.65
C VAL A 452 7.32 1.93 7.02
N GLY A 453 8.40 1.17 7.17
CA GLY A 453 9.69 1.72 7.58
C GLY A 453 10.66 0.68 8.16
N ARG A 454 11.83 1.10 8.64
CA ARG A 454 12.31 2.49 8.72
C ARG A 454 13.21 2.77 7.53
N PHE A 455 13.00 3.90 6.87
CA PHE A 455 13.87 4.41 5.82
C PHE A 455 15.06 5.16 6.43
N VAL A 456 16.25 4.91 5.91
CA VAL A 456 17.53 5.54 6.31
C VAL A 456 18.16 6.24 5.09
N PRO A 457 19.14 7.15 5.24
CA PRO A 457 19.81 7.72 4.09
C PRO A 457 20.41 6.61 3.21
N ASP A 458 20.50 6.84 1.90
CA ASP A 458 21.17 5.89 1.01
C ASP A 458 22.68 5.87 1.28
N HIS A 459 23.24 7.06 1.46
CA HIS A 459 24.64 7.29 1.79
C HIS A 459 24.83 8.69 2.39
N PHE A 460 26.04 8.95 2.88
CA PHE A 460 26.49 10.29 3.28
C PHE A 460 27.58 10.81 2.34
N THR A 461 27.62 12.12 2.14
CA THR A 461 28.60 12.79 1.28
C THR A 461 29.19 14.01 1.99
N LEU A 462 30.51 14.16 2.00
CA LEU A 462 31.15 15.44 2.37
C LEU A 462 31.01 16.41 1.20
N THR A 463 30.13 17.41 1.32
CA THR A 463 29.84 18.37 0.26
C THR A 463 30.76 19.58 0.26
N SER A 464 31.29 19.93 1.44
CA SER A 464 32.34 20.95 1.57
C SER A 464 33.23 20.67 2.77
N GLY A 465 34.48 21.12 2.68
CA GLY A 465 35.44 21.02 3.77
C GLY A 465 36.63 21.94 3.55
N THR A 466 36.94 22.82 4.51
CA THR A 466 38.09 23.72 4.45
C THR A 466 38.78 23.82 5.80
N LEU A 467 40.10 23.96 5.75
CA LEU A 467 40.93 24.21 6.91
C LEU A 467 41.79 25.44 6.63
N THR A 468 41.68 26.46 7.47
CA THR A 468 42.41 27.71 7.32
C THR A 468 43.41 27.86 8.45
N ALA A 469 44.69 27.93 8.10
CA ALA A 469 45.78 28.13 9.04
C ALA A 469 45.63 29.46 9.80
N ALA A 470 46.08 29.50 11.07
CA ALA A 470 46.01 30.70 11.90
C ALA A 470 46.89 31.84 11.35
N CYS A 471 48.07 31.51 10.82
CA CYS A 471 48.92 32.46 10.12
C CYS A 471 48.83 32.28 8.60
N MET A 472 47.83 32.91 7.99
CA MET A 472 47.66 32.90 6.52
C MET A 472 48.69 33.76 5.78
N ALA A 473 49.22 34.81 6.41
CA ALA A 473 50.25 35.67 5.82
C ALA A 473 51.65 35.03 5.83
N GLY A 474 51.77 33.82 6.36
CA GLY A 474 53.00 33.05 6.33
C GLY A 474 53.26 32.41 4.98
N ALA A 475 54.54 32.18 4.67
CA ALA A 475 54.98 31.47 3.48
C ALA A 475 55.85 30.26 3.90
N PRO A 476 55.32 29.02 3.91
CA PRO A 476 53.90 28.66 3.71
C PRO A 476 53.01 29.07 4.91
N PRO A 477 51.68 29.11 4.74
CA PRO A 477 50.73 29.30 5.85
C PRO A 477 50.87 28.18 6.90
N PHE A 478 50.73 28.53 8.18
CA PHE A 478 50.89 27.56 9.27
C PHE A 478 50.07 27.92 10.53
N THR A 479 49.95 26.95 11.43
CA THR A 479 49.37 27.13 12.78
C THR A 479 50.34 26.56 13.83
N TYR A 480 50.45 27.19 14.99
CA TYR A 480 51.21 26.59 16.10
C TYR A 480 50.38 25.51 16.82
N MET A 481 51.01 24.47 17.37
CA MET A 481 50.32 23.49 18.20
C MET A 481 49.69 24.15 19.43
N ASN A 482 48.50 23.74 19.84
CA ASN A 482 47.62 24.39 20.83
C ASN A 482 47.06 25.76 20.39
N GLN A 483 47.44 26.30 19.23
CA GLN A 483 46.79 27.48 18.66
C GLN A 483 45.53 27.05 17.90
N PRO A 484 44.39 27.73 18.13
CA PRO A 484 43.21 27.53 17.29
C PRO A 484 43.49 27.87 15.82
N PHE A 485 42.96 27.07 14.90
CA PHE A 485 42.95 27.39 13.48
C PHE A 485 42.15 28.69 13.24
N GLN A 486 42.40 29.38 12.12
CA GLN A 486 41.58 30.55 11.78
C GLN A 486 40.12 30.14 11.57
N ASN A 487 39.90 29.01 10.91
CA ASN A 487 38.60 28.36 10.80
C ASN A 487 38.76 26.91 10.33
N LEU A 488 37.86 26.03 10.78
CA LEU A 488 37.63 24.70 10.22
C LEU A 488 36.16 24.60 9.82
N THR A 489 35.89 24.27 8.55
CA THR A 489 34.54 23.98 8.07
C THR A 489 34.42 22.58 7.48
N ALA A 490 33.29 21.91 7.70
CA ALA A 490 32.94 20.64 7.06
C ALA A 490 31.42 20.48 7.04
N ASN A 491 30.85 20.17 5.87
CA ASN A 491 29.44 19.85 5.70
C ASN A 491 29.30 18.43 5.19
N VAL A 492 28.70 17.56 5.99
CA VAL A 492 28.30 16.22 5.58
C VAL A 492 26.80 16.20 5.35
N GLU A 493 26.37 15.69 4.22
CA GLU A 493 24.96 15.59 3.83
C GLU A 493 24.51 14.13 3.82
N ALA A 494 23.35 13.84 4.42
CA ALA A 494 22.63 12.58 4.33
C ALA A 494 21.75 12.62 3.07
N GLN A 495 22.01 11.74 2.10
CA GLN A 495 21.38 11.80 0.78
C GLN A 495 20.57 10.53 0.50
N ASN A 496 19.48 10.68 -0.25
CA ASN A 496 18.75 9.55 -0.84
C ASN A 496 19.47 9.02 -2.10
N ALA A 497 18.95 7.96 -2.70
CA ALA A 497 19.54 7.32 -3.88
C ALA A 497 19.70 8.26 -5.10
N SER A 498 18.94 9.34 -5.17
CA SER A 498 19.04 10.37 -6.22
C SER A 498 20.02 11.50 -5.90
N GLY A 499 20.75 11.42 -4.78
CA GLY A 499 21.71 12.44 -4.35
C GLY A 499 21.06 13.70 -3.75
N VAL A 500 19.80 13.63 -3.32
CA VAL A 500 19.09 14.75 -2.68
C VAL A 500 19.11 14.58 -1.17
N ALA A 501 19.32 15.67 -0.43
CA ALA A 501 19.25 15.70 1.03
C ALA A 501 17.95 15.08 1.55
N THR A 502 18.06 14.16 2.51
CA THR A 502 16.91 13.68 3.28
C THR A 502 16.65 14.64 4.44
N VAL A 503 15.72 15.58 4.26
CA VAL A 503 15.49 16.69 5.20
C VAL A 503 14.91 16.22 6.53
N ASN A 504 14.26 15.05 6.57
CA ASN A 504 13.76 14.48 7.81
C ASN A 504 14.89 13.92 8.69
N TYR A 505 16.11 13.77 8.16
CA TYR A 505 17.28 13.34 8.91
C TYR A 505 17.78 14.51 9.78
N HIS A 506 17.14 14.67 10.93
CA HIS A 506 17.24 15.83 11.80
C HIS A 506 17.38 15.37 13.26
N SER A 507 18.29 15.95 14.04
CA SER A 507 18.59 15.45 15.40
C SER A 507 17.40 15.57 16.35
N PRO A 508 16.71 16.72 16.44
CA PRO A 508 15.35 16.76 16.96
C PRO A 508 14.39 15.85 16.18
N GLY A 509 13.79 14.87 16.87
CA GLY A 509 12.78 13.98 16.27
C GLY A 509 13.16 12.50 16.27
N PHE A 510 14.43 12.16 16.55
CA PHE A 510 14.86 10.79 16.80
C PHE A 510 15.14 10.55 18.30
N PRO A 511 14.84 9.36 18.83
CA PRO A 511 14.94 9.07 20.27
C PRO A 511 16.38 8.84 20.76
N ALA A 512 17.36 8.74 19.86
CA ALA A 512 18.76 8.57 20.17
C ALA A 512 19.64 9.29 19.13
N SER A 513 20.95 9.35 19.36
CA SER A 513 21.89 10.00 18.46
C SER A 513 21.85 9.38 17.06
N LEU A 514 21.76 10.25 16.05
CA LEU A 514 22.01 9.95 14.64
C LEU A 514 23.50 9.68 14.40
N ALA A 515 23.90 9.51 13.13
CA ALA A 515 25.29 9.35 12.73
C ALA A 515 26.22 10.41 13.35
N THR A 516 27.41 10.01 13.76
CA THR A 516 28.41 10.91 14.36
C THR A 516 29.66 10.99 13.50
N LEU A 517 30.44 12.07 13.67
CA LEU A 517 31.72 12.25 13.02
C LEU A 517 32.85 12.08 14.04
N ALA A 518 33.75 11.13 13.77
CA ALA A 518 35.03 11.01 14.44
C ALA A 518 36.10 11.70 13.60
N TRP A 519 36.71 12.75 14.15
CA TRP A 519 37.77 13.47 13.47
C TRP A 519 39.07 12.67 13.45
N GLN A 520 39.78 12.75 12.34
CA GLN A 520 41.00 12.01 12.06
C GLN A 520 42.13 12.96 11.64
N ALA A 521 43.37 12.62 11.97
CA ALA A 521 44.54 13.38 11.55
C ALA A 521 45.74 12.48 11.24
N GLU A 522 46.46 12.78 10.17
CA GLU A 522 47.74 12.16 9.82
C GLU A 522 48.68 13.19 9.19
N ASN A 523 49.96 12.87 9.07
CA ASN A 523 50.93 13.73 8.39
C ASN A 523 51.68 12.96 7.31
N ALA A 524 51.62 13.46 6.08
CA ALA A 524 52.33 12.91 4.92
C ALA A 524 52.08 11.41 4.67
N ASP A 525 50.84 10.94 4.92
CA ASP A 525 50.40 9.56 4.71
C ASP A 525 51.40 8.53 5.28
N ASN A 526 51.89 8.79 6.50
CA ASN A 526 52.98 8.00 7.12
C ASN A 526 52.49 6.80 7.96
N GLY A 527 51.17 6.55 7.99
CA GLY A 527 50.55 5.48 8.77
C GLY A 527 50.61 5.67 10.29
N THR A 528 50.85 6.90 10.77
CA THR A 528 50.78 7.25 12.19
C THR A 528 49.51 8.03 12.48
N ASP A 529 48.66 7.45 13.33
CA ASP A 529 47.42 8.09 13.76
C ASP A 529 47.68 9.25 14.74
N LEU A 530 47.39 10.47 14.31
CA LEU A 530 47.50 11.70 15.09
C LEU A 530 46.14 12.21 15.58
N SER A 531 45.06 11.46 15.38
CA SER A 531 43.68 11.89 15.66
C SER A 531 43.45 12.28 17.11
N ALA A 532 44.13 11.62 18.06
CA ALA A 532 44.04 11.94 19.49
C ALA A 532 44.56 13.34 19.83
N ARG A 533 45.37 13.95 18.96
CA ARG A 533 45.88 15.31 19.12
C ARG A 533 44.94 16.36 18.55
N LEU A 534 43.97 15.98 17.73
CA LEU A 534 43.03 16.92 17.15
C LEU A 534 41.86 17.17 18.11
N SER A 535 41.57 18.45 18.35
CA SER A 535 40.44 18.87 19.18
C SER A 535 39.49 19.70 18.32
N VAL A 536 38.32 19.15 18.01
CA VAL A 536 37.25 19.86 17.28
C VAL A 536 36.00 19.89 18.15
N PRO A 537 35.50 21.08 18.54
CA PRO A 537 34.24 21.18 19.26
C PRO A 537 33.08 20.57 18.45
N ALA A 538 32.26 19.75 19.10
CA ALA A 538 31.04 19.23 18.48
C ALA A 538 30.04 20.38 18.25
N PRO A 539 29.28 20.36 17.14
CA PRO A 539 28.18 21.30 16.94
C PRO A 539 27.08 21.07 17.97
N ALA A 540 26.39 22.15 18.36
CA ALA A 540 25.29 22.08 19.34
C ALA A 540 24.10 21.23 18.83
N VAL A 541 23.83 21.27 17.53
CA VAL A 541 22.85 20.42 16.85
C VAL A 541 23.58 19.62 15.77
N PRO A 542 23.82 18.31 15.99
CA PRO A 542 24.61 17.50 15.06
C PRO A 542 24.02 17.40 13.65
N TRP A 543 22.70 17.23 13.50
CA TRP A 543 22.03 17.17 12.20
C TRP A 543 20.86 18.13 12.13
N SER A 544 20.84 18.94 11.06
CA SER A 544 19.72 19.81 10.71
C SER A 544 19.41 19.66 9.23
N ASN A 545 18.21 19.21 8.91
CA ASN A 545 17.69 19.04 7.54
C ASN A 545 18.62 18.20 6.65
N GLY A 546 19.10 17.08 7.18
CA GLY A 546 20.02 16.20 6.47
C GLY A 546 21.47 16.69 6.44
N ILE A 547 21.84 17.77 7.14
CA ILE A 547 23.19 18.34 7.12
C ILE A 547 23.83 18.31 8.51
N TYR A 548 25.03 17.74 8.59
CA TYR A 548 25.97 17.89 9.70
C TYR A 548 26.97 18.98 9.36
N ALA A 549 26.80 20.16 9.95
CA ALA A 549 27.62 21.33 9.68
C ALA A 549 28.59 21.61 10.84
N VAL A 550 29.88 21.66 10.53
CA VAL A 550 30.94 22.17 11.41
C VAL A 550 31.45 23.47 10.82
N SER A 551 31.50 24.52 11.63
CA SER A 551 32.14 25.80 11.32
C SER A 551 32.64 26.37 12.63
N THR A 552 33.94 26.26 12.90
CA THR A 552 34.50 26.66 14.19
C THR A 552 35.93 27.17 14.09
N PRO A 553 36.25 28.31 14.71
CA PRO A 553 37.62 28.76 14.91
C PRO A 553 38.27 28.11 16.15
N ALA A 554 37.52 27.36 16.97
CA ALA A 554 38.03 26.79 18.22
C ALA A 554 38.67 25.40 18.03
N ALA A 555 38.80 24.91 16.80
CA ALA A 555 39.52 23.68 16.52
C ALA A 555 41.04 23.90 16.60
N PHE A 556 41.78 22.95 17.15
CA PHE A 556 43.25 23.03 17.25
C PHE A 556 43.90 21.65 17.26
N PHE A 557 45.19 21.62 16.93
CA PHE A 557 46.03 20.43 17.03
C PHE A 557 46.93 20.55 18.27
N ARG A 558 46.85 19.59 19.18
CA ARG A 558 47.50 19.61 20.49
C ARG A 558 49.00 19.37 20.38
N ARG A 559 49.78 19.87 21.34
CA ARG A 559 51.13 19.34 21.61
C ARG A 559 51.05 17.87 22.07
N ALA A 560 52.16 17.14 21.98
CA ALA A 560 52.22 15.77 22.49
C ALA A 560 52.08 15.76 24.02
N THR A 561 51.75 14.61 24.62
CA THR A 561 51.74 14.47 26.09
C THR A 561 52.80 13.43 26.48
N PRO A 562 53.83 13.78 27.30
CA PRO A 562 54.15 15.14 27.79
C PRO A 562 54.57 16.09 26.64
N ASP A 563 54.59 17.41 26.91
CA ASP A 563 54.71 18.55 25.99
C ASP A 563 56.09 18.66 25.27
N ASN A 564 56.66 17.51 24.87
CA ASN A 564 57.92 17.41 24.17
C ASN A 564 57.81 17.99 22.74
N PRO A 565 58.84 18.74 22.27
CA PRO A 565 58.86 19.26 20.90
C PRO A 565 58.89 18.14 19.86
N ASP A 566 58.00 18.27 18.87
CA ASP A 566 57.91 17.36 17.74
C ASP A 566 57.49 18.09 16.45
N GLY A 567 57.44 17.34 15.34
CA GLY A 567 57.29 17.91 14.00
C GLY A 567 58.62 18.44 13.41
N PRO A 568 58.57 19.35 12.43
CA PRO A 568 57.37 20.02 11.91
C PRO A 568 56.42 19.06 11.19
N PHE A 569 55.12 19.32 11.26
CA PHE A 569 54.11 18.61 10.48
C PHE A 569 53.74 19.47 9.29
N ASP A 570 54.53 19.44 8.22
CA ASP A 570 54.35 20.32 7.06
C ASP A 570 53.18 19.90 6.15
N SER A 571 52.70 18.65 6.29
CA SER A 571 51.61 18.08 5.48
C SER A 571 50.57 17.38 6.36
N LEU A 572 50.15 18.04 7.45
CA LEU A 572 49.09 17.55 8.32
C LEU A 572 47.76 17.58 7.56
N ARG A 573 47.11 16.43 7.42
CA ARG A 573 45.81 16.27 6.77
C ARG A 573 44.77 15.90 7.82
N LEU A 574 43.62 16.54 7.76
CA LEU A 574 42.47 16.20 8.61
C LEU A 574 41.45 15.41 7.80
N GLY A 575 40.66 14.59 8.48
CA GLY A 575 39.54 13.89 7.87
C GLY A 575 38.43 13.60 8.87
N VAL A 576 37.32 13.09 8.34
CA VAL A 576 36.17 12.65 9.12
C VAL A 576 35.85 11.21 8.81
N ARG A 577 35.68 10.41 9.86
CA ARG A 577 35.12 9.07 9.81
C ARG A 577 33.69 9.13 10.32
N LEU A 578 32.73 8.77 9.49
CA LEU A 578 31.33 8.67 9.87
C LEU A 578 31.06 7.36 10.60
N ASN A 579 30.31 7.43 11.70
CA ASN A 579 29.76 6.27 12.39
C ASN A 579 28.24 6.37 12.44
N ASP A 580 27.56 5.57 11.63
CA ASP A 580 26.10 5.51 11.57
C ASP A 580 25.57 4.28 12.35
N PRO A 581 24.58 4.46 13.26
CA PRO A 581 24.01 3.34 14.03
C PRO A 581 23.34 2.25 13.19
N ASP A 582 22.88 2.58 11.97
CA ASP A 582 22.23 1.64 11.06
C ASP A 582 23.18 1.08 9.98
N GLY A 583 24.46 1.50 10.01
CA GLY A 583 25.51 1.02 9.11
C GLY A 583 25.54 1.71 7.74
N VAL A 584 24.84 2.83 7.56
CA VAL A 584 24.90 3.62 6.32
C VAL A 584 26.28 4.27 6.19
N ALA A 585 26.94 4.08 5.04
CA ALA A 585 28.30 4.51 4.81
C ALA A 585 28.40 5.93 4.22
N MET A 586 29.57 6.55 4.39
CA MET A 586 29.96 7.76 3.66
C MET A 586 30.69 7.38 2.37
N ASN A 587 30.31 8.02 1.27
CA ASN A 587 30.89 7.79 -0.05
C ASN A 587 32.22 8.55 -0.24
N GLY A 588 33.04 8.04 -1.15
CA GLY A 588 34.24 8.73 -1.64
C GLY A 588 35.38 8.84 -0.63
N LEU A 589 35.46 7.94 0.36
CA LEU A 589 36.55 7.88 1.34
C LEU A 589 37.93 7.88 0.64
N ASP A 590 38.87 8.67 1.15
CA ASP A 590 40.17 8.93 0.53
C ASP A 590 41.31 9.14 1.55
N MET A 591 41.08 8.74 2.81
CA MET A 591 42.02 8.89 3.92
C MET A 591 42.01 7.64 4.82
N ASN A 592 43.19 7.24 5.32
CA ASN A 592 43.34 6.19 6.32
C ASN A 592 44.61 6.41 7.16
N VAL A 593 44.40 6.94 8.36
CA VAL A 593 45.46 7.30 9.32
C VAL A 593 46.33 6.12 9.78
N ALA A 594 45.88 4.88 9.58
CA ALA A 594 46.57 3.67 10.06
C ALA A 594 47.48 3.04 8.98
N THR A 595 47.48 3.55 7.75
CA THR A 595 48.24 2.97 6.62
C THR A 595 49.15 3.99 5.98
N ALA A 596 50.37 3.58 5.62
CA ALA A 596 51.30 4.44 4.91
C ALA A 596 51.10 4.37 3.38
N GLY A 597 51.27 5.51 2.69
CA GLY A 597 51.19 5.61 1.24
C GLY A 597 49.77 5.73 0.71
N ALA A 598 49.52 5.17 -0.49
CA ALA A 598 48.21 5.30 -1.14
C ALA A 598 47.10 4.67 -0.30
N CYS A 599 46.02 5.41 -0.08
CA CYS A 599 44.91 4.99 0.75
C CYS A 599 44.15 3.81 0.12
N ALA A 600 44.32 2.60 0.69
CA ALA A 600 43.56 1.40 0.33
C ALA A 600 43.62 0.34 1.44
N PRO A 601 42.50 -0.03 2.09
CA PRO A 601 41.17 0.57 2.02
C PRO A 601 41.11 1.92 2.77
N CYS A 602 40.29 2.84 2.28
CA CYS A 602 40.05 4.12 2.95
C CYS A 602 38.95 4.01 4.01
N THR A 603 39.13 4.68 5.14
CA THR A 603 38.22 4.61 6.30
C THR A 603 37.68 5.98 6.72
N ALA A 604 38.21 7.06 6.16
CA ALA A 604 37.79 8.43 6.40
C ALA A 604 37.79 9.23 5.10
N LYS A 605 37.10 10.38 5.13
CA LYS A 605 37.10 11.37 4.06
C LYS A 605 37.92 12.57 4.49
N ALA A 606 38.91 12.96 3.70
CA ALA A 606 39.73 14.13 3.96
C ALA A 606 38.93 15.43 3.93
N VAL A 607 39.27 16.36 4.82
CA VAL A 607 38.66 17.68 4.96
C VAL A 607 39.68 18.74 4.59
N GLY A 608 39.44 19.46 3.50
CA GLY A 608 40.34 20.51 3.02
C GLY A 608 41.68 20.00 2.50
N ALA A 609 42.61 20.93 2.30
CA ALA A 609 43.99 20.64 1.92
C ALA A 609 44.85 20.34 3.16
N ALA A 610 46.02 19.70 2.94
CA ALA A 610 47.02 19.57 3.98
C ALA A 610 47.52 20.94 4.46
N THR A 611 47.84 21.05 5.75
CA THR A 611 48.30 22.30 6.39
C THR A 611 49.58 22.06 7.18
N SER A 612 50.35 23.13 7.40
CA SER A 612 51.55 23.07 8.24
C SER A 612 51.22 23.38 9.70
N VAL A 613 51.60 22.48 10.62
CA VAL A 613 51.49 22.68 12.07
C VAL A 613 52.85 22.58 12.74
N ARG A 614 53.14 23.53 13.64
CA ARG A 614 54.48 23.71 14.22
C ARG A 614 54.45 23.78 15.74
N PHE A 615 55.41 23.14 16.41
CA PHE A 615 55.65 23.40 17.82
C PHE A 615 56.34 24.76 17.94
N GLY A 616 55.69 25.75 18.54
CA GLY A 616 56.18 27.13 18.65
C GLY A 616 56.63 27.52 20.04
N ARG A 617 57.53 28.50 20.12
CA ARG A 617 57.82 29.27 21.34
C ARG A 617 58.24 30.70 21.01
N LEU A 618 58.07 31.62 21.95
CA LEU A 618 58.70 32.94 21.90
C LEU A 618 59.97 32.95 22.72
N ARG A 619 60.98 33.65 22.20
CA ARG A 619 62.25 33.90 22.88
C ARG A 619 62.57 35.39 22.81
N ILE A 620 62.78 36.00 23.97
CA ILE A 620 63.35 37.35 24.06
C ILE A 620 64.86 37.25 24.29
N LEU A 621 65.64 38.12 23.64
CA LEU A 621 67.09 38.17 23.80
C LEU A 621 67.47 39.19 24.89
N ASN A 622 68.49 38.85 25.68
CA ASN A 622 69.11 39.80 26.60
C ASN A 622 69.61 41.02 25.83
N ALA A 623 69.43 42.20 26.41
CA ALA A 623 69.82 43.47 25.83
C ALA A 623 70.69 44.26 26.82
N HIS A 624 71.70 44.97 26.32
CA HIS A 624 72.54 45.83 27.16
C HIS A 624 72.93 47.12 26.43
N GLY A 625 73.10 48.20 27.18
CA GLY A 625 73.50 49.49 26.62
C GLY A 625 73.73 50.58 27.66
N SER A 626 73.96 51.81 27.20
CA SER A 626 74.06 52.97 28.07
C SER A 626 72.69 53.35 28.63
N GLU A 627 72.67 53.78 29.89
CA GLU A 627 71.56 54.43 30.59
C GLU A 627 71.04 55.71 29.88
N LEU A 628 71.80 56.27 28.93
CA LEU A 628 71.45 57.50 28.21
C LEU A 628 70.74 57.25 26.87
N ARG A 629 70.47 56.00 26.50
CA ARG A 629 69.81 55.64 25.23
C ARG A 629 68.69 54.65 25.44
N ALA A 630 67.65 54.75 24.61
CA ALA A 630 66.64 53.71 24.52
C ALA A 630 67.30 52.39 24.13
N LEU A 631 66.86 51.30 24.75
CA LEU A 631 67.43 49.97 24.60
C LEU A 631 66.50 49.10 23.74
N PRO A 632 66.86 48.80 22.48
CA PRO A 632 66.06 47.92 21.64
C PRO A 632 66.00 46.52 22.25
N LEU A 633 64.80 45.96 22.32
CA LEU A 633 64.59 44.53 22.62
C LEU A 633 64.46 43.77 21.30
N THR A 634 64.77 42.49 21.31
CA THR A 634 64.56 41.62 20.15
C THR A 634 63.84 40.37 20.61
N VAL A 635 62.68 40.13 20.02
CA VAL A 635 61.89 38.94 20.25
C VAL A 635 61.91 38.08 18.99
N ARG A 636 62.02 36.77 19.16
CA ARG A 636 61.98 35.78 18.08
C ARG A 636 60.80 34.84 18.33
N SER A 637 59.99 34.61 17.30
CA SER A 637 59.18 33.39 17.26
C SER A 637 60.03 32.26 16.67
N GLU A 638 60.17 31.21 17.47
CA GLU A 638 60.94 30.03 17.14
C GLU A 638 60.00 28.83 16.97
N PHE A 639 60.39 27.87 16.14
CA PHE A 639 59.69 26.59 15.99
C PHE A 639 60.67 25.42 16.04
N TRP A 640 60.18 24.24 16.42
CA TRP A 640 60.97 23.01 16.36
C TRP A 640 61.10 22.53 14.91
N ASN A 641 62.33 22.40 14.41
CA ASN A 641 62.62 22.00 13.03
C ASN A 641 62.92 20.49 12.87
N GLY A 642 62.66 19.68 13.91
CA GLY A 642 63.01 18.26 13.97
C GLY A 642 64.31 17.96 14.73
N SER A 643 65.20 18.94 14.86
CA SER A 643 66.51 18.81 15.54
C SER A 643 66.76 19.84 16.64
N GLY A 644 66.12 21.00 16.55
CA GLY A 644 66.30 22.13 17.44
C GLY A 644 65.27 23.23 17.19
N PHE A 645 65.26 24.23 18.06
CA PHE A 645 64.48 25.45 17.81
C PHE A 645 65.20 26.36 16.83
N ALA A 646 64.50 26.73 15.75
CA ALA A 646 64.96 27.65 14.73
C ALA A 646 63.99 28.84 14.61
N LEU A 647 64.45 29.96 14.06
CA LEU A 647 63.60 31.12 13.77
C LEU A 647 62.48 30.71 12.80
N ASN A 648 61.22 31.04 13.12
CA ASN A 648 60.10 30.78 12.23
C ASN A 648 59.99 31.88 11.16
N THR A 649 60.78 31.74 10.09
CA THR A 649 60.80 32.72 8.99
C THR A 649 59.47 32.83 8.23
N SER A 650 58.53 31.92 8.47
CA SER A 650 57.17 31.99 7.93
C SER A 650 56.23 32.82 8.81
N ASP A 651 56.60 33.18 10.03
CA ASP A 651 55.73 33.92 10.95
C ASP A 651 55.69 35.41 10.64
N ASN A 652 54.58 35.84 10.05
CA ASN A 652 54.23 37.24 9.82
C ASN A 652 52.95 37.66 10.57
N CYS A 653 52.53 36.86 11.57
CA CYS A 653 51.21 36.99 12.19
C CYS A 653 51.28 37.16 13.70
N THR A 654 52.34 36.66 14.36
CA THR A 654 52.53 36.87 15.79
C THR A 654 52.75 38.36 16.05
N ALA A 655 51.88 38.95 16.85
CA ALA A 655 51.98 40.35 17.26
C ALA A 655 51.93 40.46 18.80
N LEU A 656 52.77 41.30 19.39
CA LEU A 656 52.76 41.67 20.80
C LEU A 656 52.52 43.17 20.97
N ALA A 657 51.76 43.56 21.98
CA ALA A 657 51.56 44.94 22.39
C ALA A 657 52.49 45.30 23.56
N ALA A 658 52.68 46.60 23.83
CA ALA A 658 53.46 47.04 24.98
C ALA A 658 52.90 46.48 26.32
N GLY A 659 51.58 46.30 26.41
CA GLY A 659 50.93 45.69 27.58
C GLY A 659 51.16 44.19 27.75
N ASP A 660 51.71 43.50 26.75
CA ASP A 660 52.11 42.10 26.88
C ASP A 660 53.47 41.96 27.61
N PHE A 661 54.14 43.06 27.98
CA PHE A 661 55.44 43.02 28.67
C PHE A 661 55.32 43.47 30.12
N THR A 662 55.98 42.75 31.02
CA THR A 662 56.13 43.14 32.43
C THR A 662 57.60 43.30 32.79
N LEU A 663 57.86 44.29 33.64
CA LEU A 663 59.20 44.62 34.13
C LEU A 663 59.29 44.30 35.61
N GLY A 664 60.26 43.45 35.97
CA GLY A 664 60.42 42.96 37.34
C GLY A 664 61.87 42.65 37.68
N ASN A 665 62.10 42.14 38.89
CA ASN A 665 63.43 41.78 39.40
C ASN A 665 64.48 42.87 39.15
N TRP A 666 64.18 44.09 39.62
CA TRP A 666 65.04 45.26 39.52
C TRP A 666 66.32 45.06 40.35
N GLN A 667 67.49 45.28 39.77
CA GLN A 667 68.79 45.05 40.42
C GLN A 667 69.76 46.22 40.26
N SER A 668 70.68 46.34 41.22
CA SER A 668 71.67 47.42 41.31
C SER A 668 71.01 48.79 41.45
N ASN A 669 71.41 49.81 40.68
CA ASN A 669 70.91 51.17 40.81
C ASN A 669 69.82 51.51 39.78
N LEU A 670 69.01 50.51 39.39
CA LEU A 670 67.85 50.70 38.53
C LEU A 670 66.58 50.35 39.32
N ASN A 671 65.67 51.31 39.47
CA ASN A 671 64.42 51.17 40.20
C ASN A 671 63.19 51.18 39.28
N ALA A 672 62.07 50.68 39.79
CA ALA A 672 60.79 50.68 39.09
C ALA A 672 60.37 52.10 38.68
N GLY A 673 59.98 52.28 37.42
CA GLY A 673 59.56 53.56 36.85
C GLY A 673 60.69 54.40 36.25
N GLU A 674 61.96 54.05 36.48
CA GLU A 674 63.10 54.74 35.86
C GLU A 674 63.24 54.39 34.36
N THR A 675 62.89 53.15 33.98
CA THR A 675 62.68 52.78 32.57
C THR A 675 61.31 52.14 32.39
N VAL A 676 60.73 52.34 31.22
CA VAL A 676 59.44 51.76 30.82
C VAL A 676 59.55 51.24 29.39
N LEU A 677 58.61 50.39 28.97
CA LEU A 677 58.44 50.09 27.55
C LEU A 677 58.12 51.40 26.81
N ALA A 678 58.91 51.73 25.81
CA ALA A 678 58.70 52.94 25.03
C ALA A 678 57.38 52.86 24.24
N ALA A 679 56.69 54.00 24.12
CA ALA A 679 55.47 54.09 23.34
C ALA A 679 55.77 53.88 21.85
N GLY A 680 55.00 53.01 21.19
CA GLY A 680 55.15 52.70 19.77
C GLY A 680 54.13 51.68 19.27
N GLY A 681 54.18 51.35 17.98
CA GLY A 681 53.31 50.35 17.35
C GLY A 681 53.57 48.92 17.86
N PRO A 682 52.69 47.96 17.52
CA PRO A 682 52.84 46.58 17.97
C PRO A 682 54.12 45.93 17.44
N TRP A 683 54.72 45.07 18.26
CA TRP A 683 55.79 44.16 17.87
C TRP A 683 55.21 43.08 16.96
N THR A 684 55.18 43.32 15.65
CA THR A 684 54.67 42.35 14.67
C THR A 684 55.81 41.55 14.07
N ALA A 685 55.65 40.24 13.99
CA ALA A 685 56.64 39.36 13.38
C ALA A 685 56.80 39.70 11.89
N LEU A 686 58.06 39.82 11.46
CA LEU A 686 58.47 39.87 10.06
C LEU A 686 59.49 38.76 9.85
N GLY A 687 59.02 37.62 9.35
CA GLY A 687 59.83 36.40 9.28
C GLY A 687 60.29 35.92 10.65
N GLY A 688 59.41 35.97 11.64
CA GLY A 688 59.65 35.53 13.02
C GLY A 688 60.53 36.47 13.86
N LEU A 689 61.05 37.55 13.28
CA LEU A 689 61.72 38.62 14.04
C LEU A 689 60.69 39.69 14.40
N LEU A 690 60.54 39.93 15.70
CA LEU A 690 59.71 40.97 16.25
C LEU A 690 60.65 42.09 16.73
N ALA A 691 60.58 43.23 16.04
CA ALA A 691 61.29 44.46 16.41
C ALA A 691 60.27 45.55 16.77
N GLY A 692 60.52 46.27 17.86
CA GLY A 692 59.62 47.27 18.40
C GLY A 692 60.35 48.28 19.30
N PRO A 693 59.61 49.17 19.99
CA PRO A 693 60.14 50.42 20.53
C PRO A 693 61.14 50.26 21.70
N GLY A 694 61.34 49.05 22.23
CA GLY A 694 62.32 48.76 23.28
C GLY A 694 62.00 49.43 24.63
N LEU A 695 63.03 49.59 25.47
CA LEU A 695 62.95 50.30 26.74
C LEU A 695 63.41 51.75 26.61
N THR A 696 62.79 52.67 27.34
CA THR A 696 63.23 54.08 27.41
C THR A 696 64.59 54.19 28.13
N ALA A 697 65.36 55.23 27.79
CA ALA A 697 66.60 55.54 28.52
C ALA A 697 66.27 55.87 29.99
N PRO A 698 66.87 55.20 30.98
CA PRO A 698 66.60 55.50 32.39
C PRO A 698 67.24 56.80 32.88
N GLY A 699 68.23 57.35 32.17
CA GLY A 699 68.87 58.62 32.51
C GLY A 699 70.14 58.47 33.36
N VAL A 700 70.83 59.59 33.58
CA VAL A 700 72.11 59.63 34.29
C VAL A 700 71.96 59.09 35.70
N GLY A 701 72.85 58.18 36.09
CA GLY A 701 72.90 57.61 37.44
C GLY A 701 72.15 56.29 37.58
N ASN A 702 71.28 55.92 36.64
CA ASN A 702 70.41 54.75 36.78
C ASN A 702 71.02 53.49 36.11
N GLN A 703 72.20 53.04 36.58
CA GLN A 703 72.86 51.84 36.08
C GLN A 703 72.41 50.59 36.84
N GLY A 704 71.90 49.59 36.13
CA GLY A 704 71.39 48.37 36.73
C GLY A 704 70.68 47.50 35.72
N SER A 705 69.94 46.50 36.19
CA SER A 705 69.22 45.57 35.32
C SER A 705 67.78 45.38 35.75
N VAL A 706 66.95 45.04 34.76
CA VAL A 706 65.55 44.66 34.92
C VAL A 706 65.29 43.42 34.08
N ASP A 707 64.52 42.48 34.60
CA ASP A 707 64.05 41.34 33.83
C ASP A 707 62.76 41.76 33.09
N VAL A 708 62.73 41.45 31.81
CA VAL A 708 61.63 41.73 30.88
C VAL A 708 60.95 40.40 30.58
N THR A 709 59.71 40.25 31.04
CA THR A 709 58.89 39.05 30.81
C THR A 709 57.80 39.37 29.79
N ILE A 710 57.56 38.46 28.84
CA ILE A 710 56.43 38.53 27.91
C ILE A 710 55.29 37.70 28.48
N ASN A 711 54.19 38.34 28.86
CA ASN A 711 52.98 37.67 29.31
C ASN A 711 52.29 36.97 28.13
N LEU A 712 52.27 35.64 28.15
CA LEU A 712 51.68 34.81 27.09
C LEU A 712 50.32 34.22 27.47
N GLY A 713 49.61 34.79 28.46
CA GLY A 713 48.31 34.28 28.92
C GLY A 713 47.23 34.16 27.83
N THR A 714 47.36 34.89 26.73
CA THR A 714 46.48 34.81 25.55
C THR A 714 47.10 34.05 24.37
N ARG A 715 48.34 33.59 24.50
CA ARG A 715 49.17 32.94 23.46
C ARG A 715 49.93 31.76 24.05
N LEU A 716 49.23 30.92 24.81
CA LEU A 716 49.82 29.83 25.58
C LEU A 716 50.65 28.86 24.70
N TRP A 717 50.29 28.71 23.42
CA TRP A 717 51.03 27.92 22.43
C TRP A 717 52.44 28.42 22.10
N LEU A 718 52.82 29.61 22.57
CA LEU A 718 54.16 30.21 22.40
C LEU A 718 54.99 30.19 23.69
N ARG A 719 54.50 29.57 24.76
CA ARG A 719 55.28 29.38 25.98
C ARG A 719 56.46 28.44 25.74
N GLY A 720 57.54 28.72 26.46
CA GLY A 720 58.79 28.00 26.39
C GLY A 720 59.04 27.19 27.65
N ARG A 721 60.25 26.65 27.73
CA ARG A 721 60.84 26.06 28.93
C ARG A 721 61.92 27.02 29.41
N TRP A 722 61.56 28.01 30.21
CA TRP A 722 62.42 29.11 30.66
C TRP A 722 62.54 29.06 32.18
N ASN A 723 63.76 28.88 32.69
CA ASN A 723 64.16 28.81 34.11
C ASN A 723 63.06 29.01 35.19
N ASP A 724 62.64 27.90 35.80
CA ASP A 724 61.72 27.72 36.94
C ASP A 724 62.12 28.44 38.25
N ALA A 725 63.30 29.10 38.33
CA ALA A 725 63.65 29.90 39.51
C ALA A 725 62.72 31.13 39.74
N VAL A 726 61.79 31.39 38.82
CA VAL A 726 60.82 32.50 38.84
C VAL A 726 59.37 32.01 38.73
N ASP A 727 59.15 30.72 38.45
CA ASP A 727 57.84 30.06 38.48
C ASP A 727 57.71 29.30 39.81
N THR A 728 56.50 29.26 40.37
CA THR A 728 56.21 28.62 41.68
C THR A 728 55.06 27.64 41.57
N ASP A 729 54.75 27.17 40.37
CA ASP A 729 53.65 26.23 40.13
C ASP A 729 53.95 24.77 40.55
N ALA A 730 55.17 24.50 41.03
CA ALA A 730 55.59 23.22 41.62
C ALA A 730 55.56 22.03 40.64
N ASP A 731 55.63 22.31 39.34
CA ASP A 731 55.79 21.38 38.24
C ASP A 731 57.28 20.96 38.04
N ALA A 732 57.54 19.90 37.29
CA ALA A 732 58.88 19.38 37.07
C ALA A 732 59.49 19.87 35.75
N ASN A 733 60.35 20.90 35.74
CA ASN A 733 61.47 21.24 34.80
C ASN A 733 61.42 20.88 33.28
N THR A 734 60.28 20.43 32.77
CA THR A 734 60.12 19.62 31.55
C THR A 734 58.93 20.04 30.70
N MET A 735 58.04 20.91 31.19
CA MET A 735 56.91 21.45 30.45
C MET A 735 57.26 22.74 29.66
N TYR A 736 56.39 23.14 28.74
CA TYR A 736 56.52 24.32 27.87
C TYR A 736 55.39 25.32 28.16
N ASP A 737 55.34 25.76 29.40
CA ASP A 737 54.32 26.58 30.04
C ASP A 737 54.87 27.90 30.61
N ASP A 738 56.16 28.15 30.47
CA ASP A 738 56.81 29.36 30.94
C ASP A 738 56.67 30.53 29.95
N ASP A 739 56.43 31.71 30.52
CA ASP A 739 56.50 32.98 29.81
C ASP A 739 57.97 33.36 29.50
N ALA A 740 58.21 33.97 28.34
CA ALA A 740 59.58 34.26 27.89
C ALA A 740 60.20 35.42 28.68
N VAL A 741 61.38 35.20 29.28
CA VAL A 741 62.10 36.21 30.08
C VAL A 741 63.51 36.51 29.53
N ALA A 742 63.90 37.78 29.57
CA ALA A 742 65.27 38.22 29.28
C ALA A 742 65.70 39.34 30.22
N ARG A 743 67.02 39.50 30.39
CA ARG A 743 67.61 40.60 31.15
C ARG A 743 67.95 41.79 30.26
N ALA A 744 67.46 42.96 30.63
CA ALA A 744 67.89 44.25 30.11
C ALA A 744 68.86 44.91 31.10
N THR A 745 70.02 45.36 30.64
CA THR A 745 71.05 45.97 31.51
C THR A 745 71.51 47.33 31.00
N PHE A 746 71.44 48.33 31.85
CA PHE A 746 71.86 49.71 31.59
C PHE A 746 73.16 50.03 32.32
N GLY A 747 74.04 50.79 31.66
CA GLY A 747 75.37 51.15 32.18
C GLY A 747 76.49 50.18 31.78
N ILE A 748 76.19 49.21 30.90
CA ILE A 748 77.20 48.32 30.30
C ILE A 748 77.32 48.66 28.82
N TYR A 749 78.52 49.06 28.41
CA TYR A 749 78.80 49.49 27.05
C TYR A 749 79.18 48.30 26.17
N ARG A 750 78.62 48.23 24.96
CA ARG A 750 78.89 47.17 23.97
C ARG A 750 80.35 47.16 23.50
N ASP A 751 81.06 48.27 23.63
CA ASP A 751 82.47 48.43 23.26
C ASP A 751 83.28 49.13 24.36
N ARG A 752 84.54 48.73 24.55
CA ARG A 752 85.52 49.45 25.39
C ARG A 752 85.90 50.76 24.70
N LEU A 753 85.19 51.85 25.00
CA LEU A 753 85.56 53.19 24.56
C LEU A 753 86.34 53.93 25.65
N ILE A 754 87.61 54.19 25.36
CA ILE A 754 88.52 55.00 26.17
C ILE A 754 88.31 56.46 25.76
N TYR A 755 87.66 57.24 26.64
CA TYR A 755 87.54 58.71 26.67
C TYR A 755 86.34 59.40 25.98
N ARG A 756 85.66 60.25 26.75
CA ARG A 756 84.74 61.31 26.30
C ARG A 756 85.01 62.59 27.10
N ARG A 757 85.07 63.74 26.42
CA ARG A 757 85.03 65.09 27.01
C ARG A 757 83.92 65.88 26.32
N GLU A 758 83.17 66.62 27.11
CA GLU A 758 82.14 67.57 26.66
C GLU A 758 82.79 68.89 26.22
N VAL A 759 82.31 69.47 25.11
CA VAL A 759 82.58 70.86 24.75
C VAL A 759 81.25 71.48 24.31
N THR A 760 80.71 72.37 25.12
CA THR A 760 79.65 73.30 24.75
C THR A 760 80.22 74.44 23.90
N ARG A 761 79.44 74.92 22.92
CA ARG A 761 79.60 76.25 22.34
C ARG A 761 78.24 76.94 22.33
N ASN A 762 78.26 78.20 22.76
CA ASN A 762 77.13 79.13 22.86
C ASN A 762 76.34 79.30 21.56
#